data_AF-A0A1H0Z6D6-F1
#
_entry.id   AF-A0A1H0Z6D6-F1
#
_cell.length_a   1.000
_cell.length_b   1.000
_cell.length_c   1.000
_cell.angle_alpha   90.00
_cell.angle_beta   90.00
_cell.angle_gamma   90.00
#
_symmetry.space_group_name_H-M   'P 1'
#
loop_
_entity.id
_entity.type
_entity.pdbx_description
1 polymer ?
#
loop_
_entity_poly.entity_id
_entity_poly.type
_entity_poly.pdbx_seq_one_letter_code
_entity_poly.pdbx_strand_id
1 'polypeptide(L)'
;MTEDTTGSASGSNEPEGDDDLPIYEPPFGLDAVPDFCERLVEYLIVESPDDEFTFEGVEGEESQGVWILPLGGYDPNEDRTLTEGAPADRELPPGGYAEVADTWAQGVRRVLHQAWGAPLVRTPKLVGVSQEPEGILDFLMVAVSIDRAEMWDRGELCCVLLTSWDGEPMTSMLRQILVVLPREYAFGGMAVLADDEITVHDLIMHGEHPLELRRRAWLMSTLAGQGEVRVRDTALEASRFSLRSRGGTTTVWTFADDGRVLVLMQDPDSEFITSAAGQLIADQLSGAEAHSAGDAADAAHPEELLEEARLILIARMLDGIPDDLRELIAAPAENGRGEPGEHELEFRMLGDQPLPIISGAVWFDGEHWRVTRNLLEIGSLNDFGMDDFGFADAVRRPYRLGGSFTVDDVAGRATDERRRQIEHLFAACPYPEQQRPADHERLGYGLPRDSTHAELVAQIERITEAWWSTDPGSVDWKDRTFSVGGRDLRDDDGRVLRTVLAVAEPWTVEVLQAWVGGLSDAMEDRWGAAFEMHAREPKTGMERKTPVARVMRGIGIMSAPMWWVNGHAVALVAGAPDPSTGEEPQAIIVIGRADAVVDIMRGTRAWELRQRTRVIASLATEVAGEPAPQEIAWRGPHLAGSSVRPDAVRGRVRADDHYWVWHFAHDGRGLLMSFPVDAAAAEEARLSFEDQARLFAGVPVDLLSLVTDRDPDGLYPVVTRERPGGSAIPGFLPTASALPAVQAVFWRDAYDWRASGGMLERVRPAFAAAAEAAEAEGDADAAPDSALDTAPDSAHDTIRGDDQHAAPDTSNPFATLYSAVIGVPQLQWAVGAGEEFGSHILADDRYSSVVFGHPVAFEQAEAAYARLGDVHRVALTGSLNQFLDTVLGMPPRRYVLDAALANPDPRNRAEIAFLLLDDLDDLDASVQLSHLTPINVLFENPTLGADDRLLLIRLLEAGAQAGPGLGGPGVARHPIVQLAGRDLDDALIEPFVHSLLMRGELDLTAPALPDGRSVLAYVEAGEFAHGRSRTGLLAQLREAQGGFPFEP
;
A
#
# COMPACT_ATOMS: atom_id res chain seq x y z
N MET A 1 60.92 -30.75 10.02
CA MET A 1 62.36 -30.46 10.14
C MET A 1 62.47 -28.94 10.07
N THR A 2 63.18 -28.38 11.03
CA THR A 2 63.62 -26.97 11.20
C THR A 2 64.14 -26.36 9.90
N GLU A 3 64.16 -25.06 9.62
CA GLU A 3 63.92 -23.75 10.26
C GLU A 3 64.08 -22.78 9.06
N ASP A 4 63.40 -21.63 9.02
CA ASP A 4 64.03 -20.46 8.39
C ASP A 4 63.51 -19.17 9.02
N THR A 5 64.40 -18.57 9.81
CA THR A 5 64.26 -17.31 10.51
C THR A 5 65.37 -16.39 10.00
N THR A 6 64.94 -15.28 9.41
CA THR A 6 65.40 -13.90 9.62
C THR A 6 66.87 -13.50 9.41
N GLY A 7 67.01 -12.43 8.61
CA GLY A 7 67.99 -11.35 8.80
C GLY A 7 69.00 -11.21 7.66
N SER A 8 69.35 -10.03 7.15
CA SER A 8 69.09 -8.66 7.61
C SER A 8 69.66 -7.66 6.58
N ALA A 9 69.02 -6.49 6.54
CA ALA A 9 69.62 -5.15 6.41
C ALA A 9 70.05 -4.57 5.03
N SER A 10 69.30 -3.52 4.70
CA SER A 10 69.72 -2.16 4.34
C SER A 10 69.71 -1.74 2.87
N GLY A 11 68.72 -0.89 2.55
CA GLY A 11 69.02 0.46 2.09
C GLY A 11 68.59 0.79 0.67
N SER A 12 67.33 1.18 0.49
CA SER A 12 66.94 2.17 -0.51
C SER A 12 65.89 3.09 0.10
N ASN A 13 66.21 4.39 0.09
CA ASN A 13 65.33 5.46 0.50
C ASN A 13 64.07 5.46 -0.37
N GLU A 14 62.92 5.23 0.23
CA GLU A 14 61.63 5.73 -0.27
C GLU A 14 61.15 6.80 0.72
N PRO A 15 60.51 7.89 0.25
CA PRO A 15 60.11 8.98 1.11
C PRO A 15 58.97 8.49 2.01
N GLU A 16 59.24 8.38 3.31
CA GLU A 16 58.20 8.37 4.34
C GLU A 16 57.44 9.70 4.26
N GLY A 17 56.16 9.65 3.87
CA GLY A 17 55.22 10.78 4.01
C GLY A 17 54.26 10.95 2.85
N ASP A 18 53.19 10.13 2.80
CA ASP A 18 51.93 10.47 2.11
C ASP A 18 50.71 9.70 2.69
N ASP A 19 50.89 8.70 3.56
CA ASP A 19 49.81 7.84 4.09
C ASP A 19 48.80 8.50 5.07
N ASP A 20 48.93 9.78 5.41
CA ASP A 20 48.02 10.48 6.34
C ASP A 20 47.55 11.83 5.75
N LEU A 21 47.22 11.91 4.46
CA LEU A 21 46.56 13.09 3.88
C LEU A 21 45.05 12.84 3.77
N PRO A 22 44.20 13.86 4.02
CA PRO A 22 42.76 13.69 4.01
C PRO A 22 42.20 13.65 2.58
N ILE A 23 43.07 13.43 1.59
CA ILE A 23 42.76 13.36 0.17
C ILE A 23 43.44 12.13 -0.42
N TYR A 24 42.76 11.49 -1.35
CA TYR A 24 43.34 10.45 -2.19
C TYR A 24 43.55 11.00 -3.60
N GLU A 25 44.79 10.97 -4.09
CA GLU A 25 45.17 11.26 -5.47
C GLU A 25 45.98 10.06 -6.01
N PRO A 26 45.64 9.50 -7.19
CA PRO A 26 46.45 8.46 -7.83
C PRO A 26 47.91 8.89 -8.06
N PRO A 27 48.86 7.95 -8.17
CA PRO A 27 50.30 8.26 -8.30
C PRO A 27 50.72 8.84 -9.66
N PHE A 28 49.77 9.37 -10.44
CA PHE A 28 49.96 9.98 -11.75
C PHE A 28 49.16 11.27 -11.89
N GLY A 29 49.58 12.16 -12.80
CA GLY A 29 48.92 13.45 -13.01
C GLY A 29 47.63 13.36 -13.84
N LEU A 30 46.79 14.41 -13.75
CA LEU A 30 45.49 14.51 -14.46
C LEU A 30 45.57 14.15 -15.96
N ASP A 31 46.60 14.60 -16.67
CA ASP A 31 46.72 14.38 -18.12
C ASP A 31 46.94 12.90 -18.49
N ALA A 32 47.35 12.05 -17.54
CA ALA A 32 47.59 10.62 -17.74
C ALA A 32 46.35 9.74 -17.49
N VAL A 33 45.28 10.29 -16.91
CA VAL A 33 44.07 9.54 -16.50
C VAL A 33 43.42 8.80 -17.69
N PRO A 34 43.20 9.41 -18.87
CA PRO A 34 42.57 8.69 -19.98
C PRO A 34 43.42 7.50 -20.45
N ASP A 35 44.74 7.70 -20.59
CA ASP A 35 45.67 6.65 -21.03
C ASP A 35 45.79 5.53 -20.00
N PHE A 36 45.71 5.84 -18.70
CA PHE A 36 45.63 4.85 -17.62
C PHE A 36 44.39 3.95 -17.78
N CYS A 37 43.21 4.54 -17.97
CA CYS A 37 41.98 3.77 -18.12
C CYS A 37 41.97 2.90 -19.39
N GLU A 38 42.55 3.37 -20.51
CA GLU A 38 42.68 2.56 -21.72
C GLU A 38 43.55 1.32 -21.49
N ARG A 39 44.70 1.49 -20.82
CA ARG A 39 45.56 0.35 -20.48
C ARG A 39 44.92 -0.58 -19.46
N LEU A 40 44.12 -0.05 -18.54
CA LEU A 40 43.34 -0.86 -17.59
C LEU A 40 42.31 -1.72 -18.34
N VAL A 41 41.57 -1.16 -19.30
CA VAL A 41 40.63 -1.94 -20.12
C VAL A 41 41.35 -3.03 -20.92
N GLU A 42 42.48 -2.70 -21.56
CA GLU A 42 43.29 -3.70 -22.27
C GLU A 42 43.81 -4.80 -21.34
N TYR A 43 44.21 -4.44 -20.11
CA TYR A 43 44.65 -5.36 -19.08
C TYR A 43 43.52 -6.32 -18.66
N LEU A 44 42.34 -5.79 -18.31
CA LEU A 44 41.20 -6.57 -17.82
C LEU A 44 40.56 -7.49 -18.88
N ILE A 45 40.72 -7.18 -20.17
CA ILE A 45 40.29 -8.07 -21.26
C ILE A 45 41.22 -9.29 -21.38
N VAL A 46 42.50 -9.13 -21.07
CA VAL A 46 43.53 -10.18 -21.27
C VAL A 46 43.77 -10.98 -19.99
N GLU A 47 43.75 -10.33 -18.84
CA GLU A 47 43.93 -10.92 -17.52
C GLU A 47 42.69 -10.68 -16.65
N SER A 48 42.23 -11.71 -15.94
CA SER A 48 41.23 -11.57 -14.86
C SER A 48 41.97 -11.57 -13.53
N PRO A 49 42.24 -10.40 -12.92
CA PRO A 49 42.95 -10.30 -11.65
C PRO A 49 42.15 -10.92 -10.50
N ASP A 50 42.83 -11.31 -9.42
CA ASP A 50 42.24 -11.80 -8.16
C ASP A 50 41.40 -10.71 -7.46
N ASP A 51 40.64 -11.08 -6.42
CA ASP A 51 39.70 -10.22 -5.66
C ASP A 51 40.30 -8.84 -5.23
N GLU A 52 41.60 -8.78 -4.93
CA GLU A 52 42.33 -7.52 -4.68
C GLU A 52 43.54 -7.43 -5.63
N PHE A 53 43.72 -6.29 -6.30
CA PHE A 53 44.83 -6.09 -7.23
C PHE A 53 45.35 -4.65 -7.21
N THR A 54 46.59 -4.46 -7.65
CA THR A 54 47.18 -3.11 -7.82
C THR A 54 47.55 -2.91 -9.28
N PHE A 55 46.96 -1.90 -9.92
CA PHE A 55 47.26 -1.54 -11.31
C PHE A 55 47.89 -0.15 -11.38
N GLU A 56 49.13 -0.08 -11.87
CA GLU A 56 49.93 1.15 -11.98
C GLU A 56 49.95 2.01 -10.69
N GLY A 57 49.90 1.36 -9.52
CA GLY A 57 49.93 2.00 -8.21
C GLY A 57 48.57 2.45 -7.66
N VAL A 58 47.46 2.09 -8.32
CA VAL A 58 46.10 2.23 -7.81
C VAL A 58 45.62 0.86 -7.33
N GLU A 59 45.22 0.77 -6.06
CA GLU A 59 44.61 -0.43 -5.48
C GLU A 59 43.15 -0.52 -5.92
N GLY A 60 42.77 -1.68 -6.47
CA GLY A 60 41.44 -1.97 -6.96
C GLY A 60 40.94 -3.31 -6.44
N GLU A 61 39.63 -3.46 -6.43
CA GLU A 61 38.96 -4.70 -6.06
C GLU A 61 38.17 -5.25 -7.25
N GLU A 62 38.13 -6.57 -7.35
CA GLU A 62 37.20 -7.30 -8.21
C GLU A 62 36.08 -7.85 -7.33
N SER A 63 34.84 -7.63 -7.77
CA SER A 63 33.68 -8.27 -7.16
C SER A 63 32.69 -8.67 -8.25
N GLN A 64 32.52 -9.98 -8.42
CA GLN A 64 31.53 -10.57 -9.32
C GLN A 64 31.62 -10.03 -10.75
N GLY A 65 32.82 -9.94 -11.32
CA GLY A 65 33.08 -9.44 -12.67
C GLY A 65 33.04 -7.92 -12.81
N VAL A 66 32.98 -7.17 -11.71
CA VAL A 66 33.06 -5.70 -11.69
C VAL A 66 34.34 -5.27 -11.00
N TRP A 67 35.10 -4.39 -11.66
CA TRP A 67 36.34 -3.85 -11.12
C TRP A 67 36.12 -2.42 -10.63
N ILE A 68 36.50 -2.15 -9.38
CA ILE A 68 36.30 -0.88 -8.72
C ILE A 68 37.66 -0.31 -8.33
N LEU A 69 37.96 0.91 -8.81
CA LEU A 69 39.22 1.59 -8.52
C LEU A 69 38.96 3.04 -8.09
N PRO A 70 39.55 3.52 -6.98
CA PRO A 70 39.47 4.92 -6.60
C PRO A 70 40.32 5.77 -7.56
N LEU A 71 39.74 6.87 -8.05
CA LEU A 71 40.44 7.88 -8.85
C LEU A 71 40.57 9.22 -8.13
N GLY A 72 39.90 9.41 -6.99
CA GLY A 72 40.01 10.59 -6.15
C GLY A 72 39.14 10.48 -4.90
N GLY A 73 39.50 11.16 -3.82
CA GLY A 73 38.68 11.16 -2.61
C GLY A 73 39.06 12.26 -1.61
N TYR A 74 38.17 12.53 -0.66
CA TYR A 74 38.42 13.41 0.49
C TYR A 74 37.69 12.91 1.73
N ASP A 75 38.38 12.80 2.87
CA ASP A 75 37.82 12.44 4.18
C ASP A 75 37.89 13.63 5.17
N PRO A 76 36.74 14.22 5.56
CA PRO A 76 36.69 15.32 6.51
C PRO A 76 37.10 14.94 7.95
N ASN A 77 37.08 13.65 8.32
CA ASN A 77 37.52 13.19 9.64
C ASN A 77 39.04 13.23 9.76
N GLU A 78 39.74 12.81 8.69
CA GLU A 78 41.20 12.91 8.60
C GLU A 78 41.66 14.38 8.51
N ASP A 79 40.89 15.25 7.83
CA ASP A 79 41.21 16.68 7.77
C ASP A 79 41.13 17.32 9.17
N ARG A 80 40.16 16.90 9.98
CA ARG A 80 39.98 17.34 11.38
C ARG A 80 41.09 16.85 12.31
N THR A 81 41.54 15.60 12.17
CA THR A 81 42.62 15.05 13.00
C THR A 81 43.98 15.68 12.65
N LEU A 82 44.21 16.03 11.38
CA LEU A 82 45.39 16.76 10.93
C LEU A 82 45.39 18.22 11.40
N THR A 83 44.23 18.87 11.52
CA THR A 83 44.15 20.25 12.05
C THR A 83 44.54 20.36 13.53
N GLU A 84 44.48 19.25 14.28
CA GLU A 84 44.92 19.20 15.70
C GLU A 84 46.41 18.83 15.86
N GLY A 85 47.15 18.46 14.80
CA GLY A 85 48.49 17.90 14.94
C GLY A 85 49.53 17.94 13.80
N ALA A 86 49.25 18.44 12.58
CA ALA A 86 50.15 18.23 11.43
C ALA A 86 50.94 19.48 10.91
N PRO A 87 52.12 19.28 10.26
CA PRO A 87 53.06 20.33 9.85
C PRO A 87 52.64 21.07 8.57
N ALA A 88 53.05 22.34 8.46
CA ALA A 88 52.71 23.23 7.36
C ALA A 88 53.74 23.19 6.23
N ASP A 89 53.40 22.67 5.04
CA ASP A 89 54.25 22.83 3.83
C ASP A 89 53.51 22.81 2.46
N ARG A 90 52.17 22.79 2.38
CA ARG A 90 51.40 22.98 1.12
C ARG A 90 50.61 24.30 1.19
N GLU A 91 50.80 25.22 0.23
CA GLU A 91 49.89 26.38 0.08
C GLU A 91 48.52 25.87 -0.37
N LEU A 92 47.64 25.63 0.60
CA LEU A 92 46.28 25.18 0.33
C LEU A 92 45.41 26.37 -0.11
N PRO A 93 44.46 26.13 -1.03
CA PRO A 93 43.47 27.14 -1.41
C PRO A 93 42.51 27.46 -0.23
N PRO A 94 41.69 28.52 -0.31
CA PRO A 94 40.83 28.97 0.79
C PRO A 94 39.88 27.90 1.37
N GLY A 95 39.46 26.94 0.55
CA GLY A 95 38.65 25.79 0.95
C GLY A 95 39.44 24.56 1.41
N GLY A 96 40.75 24.68 1.65
CA GLY A 96 41.58 23.62 2.21
C GLY A 96 41.74 22.41 1.27
N TYR A 97 41.92 21.23 1.87
CA TYR A 97 42.05 19.97 1.13
C TYR A 97 40.79 19.58 0.36
N ALA A 98 39.60 19.95 0.85
CA ALA A 98 38.34 19.75 0.14
C ALA A 98 38.32 20.42 -1.25
N GLU A 99 38.88 21.63 -1.38
CA GLU A 99 38.95 22.35 -2.66
C GLU A 99 39.99 21.74 -3.61
N VAL A 100 41.07 21.17 -3.07
CA VAL A 100 42.06 20.40 -3.86
C VAL A 100 41.39 19.16 -4.46
N ALA A 101 40.67 18.40 -3.64
CA ALA A 101 39.95 17.20 -4.08
C ALA A 101 38.84 17.50 -5.09
N ASP A 102 38.05 18.57 -4.90
CA ASP A 102 37.05 18.98 -5.88
C ASP A 102 37.69 19.38 -7.22
N THR A 103 38.78 20.16 -7.16
CA THR A 103 39.52 20.57 -8.36
C THR A 103 40.08 19.36 -9.12
N TRP A 104 40.59 18.37 -8.40
CA TRP A 104 41.04 17.11 -8.97
C TRP A 104 39.88 16.36 -9.64
N ALA A 105 38.77 16.14 -8.92
CA ALA A 105 37.63 15.40 -9.41
C ALA A 105 37.00 16.02 -10.67
N GLN A 106 36.87 17.35 -10.70
CA GLN A 106 36.43 18.09 -11.88
C GLN A 106 37.46 18.04 -13.02
N GLY A 107 38.75 18.00 -12.67
CA GLY A 107 39.86 17.80 -13.59
C GLY A 107 39.78 16.48 -14.33
N VAL A 108 39.56 15.38 -13.60
CA VAL A 108 39.39 14.02 -14.13
C VAL A 108 38.24 13.96 -15.14
N ARG A 109 37.05 14.47 -14.78
CA ARG A 109 35.90 14.54 -15.70
C ARG A 109 36.24 15.29 -16.99
N ARG A 110 36.88 16.45 -16.85
CA ARG A 110 37.28 17.28 -18.00
C ARG A 110 38.24 16.56 -18.95
N VAL A 111 39.26 15.87 -18.45
CA VAL A 111 40.22 15.17 -19.32
C VAL A 111 39.60 13.96 -20.00
N LEU A 112 38.71 13.22 -19.32
CA LEU A 112 37.98 12.10 -19.92
C LEU A 112 37.01 12.58 -21.02
N HIS A 113 36.27 13.66 -20.80
CA HIS A 113 35.38 14.24 -21.82
C HIS A 113 36.17 14.71 -23.06
N GLN A 114 37.37 15.25 -22.86
CA GLN A 114 38.23 15.68 -23.96
C GLN A 114 38.80 14.51 -24.77
N ALA A 115 39.17 13.42 -24.09
CA ALA A 115 39.77 12.25 -24.72
C ALA A 115 38.74 11.32 -25.38
N TRP A 116 37.61 11.08 -24.72
CA TRP A 116 36.62 10.06 -25.10
C TRP A 116 35.30 10.63 -25.62
N GLY A 117 35.12 11.96 -25.59
CA GLY A 117 33.89 12.61 -26.00
C GLY A 117 32.82 12.60 -24.90
N ALA A 118 31.59 12.96 -25.28
CA ALA A 118 30.47 13.08 -24.34
C ALA A 118 30.10 11.71 -23.74
N PRO A 119 30.02 11.58 -22.40
CA PRO A 119 29.58 10.34 -21.77
C PRO A 119 28.09 10.08 -22.00
N LEU A 120 27.71 8.81 -21.93
CA LEU A 120 26.35 8.42 -21.62
C LEU A 120 26.12 8.69 -20.13
N VAL A 121 25.24 9.63 -19.80
CA VAL A 121 24.91 9.91 -18.41
C VAL A 121 23.82 8.94 -17.95
N ARG A 122 24.11 8.15 -16.93
CA ARG A 122 23.16 7.25 -16.29
C ARG A 122 22.70 7.83 -14.96
N THR A 123 21.41 7.77 -14.71
CA THR A 123 20.78 7.98 -13.39
C THR A 123 20.38 6.61 -12.85
N PRO A 124 20.44 6.38 -11.53
CA PRO A 124 20.08 5.09 -10.98
C PRO A 124 18.61 4.82 -11.29
N LYS A 125 18.33 3.66 -11.84
CA LYS A 125 16.97 3.22 -12.14
C LYS A 125 16.48 2.26 -11.08
N LEU A 126 15.30 2.58 -10.55
CA LEU A 126 14.59 1.77 -9.58
C LEU A 126 13.28 1.29 -10.19
N VAL A 127 12.96 0.02 -10.03
CA VAL A 127 11.79 -0.63 -10.65
C VAL A 127 10.99 -1.42 -9.63
N GLY A 128 9.72 -1.66 -9.95
CA GLY A 128 8.79 -2.37 -9.06
C GLY A 128 8.30 -1.54 -7.87
N VAL A 129 7.35 -2.11 -7.13
CA VAL A 129 6.78 -1.49 -5.91
C VAL A 129 7.86 -1.37 -4.83
N SER A 130 8.79 -2.32 -4.79
CA SER A 130 9.92 -2.37 -3.85
C SER A 130 11.07 -1.42 -4.22
N GLN A 131 10.99 -0.70 -5.35
CA GLN A 131 12.02 0.22 -5.82
C GLN A 131 13.42 -0.44 -5.89
N GLU A 132 13.50 -1.63 -6.49
CA GLU A 132 14.74 -2.39 -6.63
C GLU A 132 15.62 -1.81 -7.76
N PRO A 133 16.96 -1.82 -7.62
CA PRO A 133 17.84 -1.42 -8.70
C PRO A 133 17.69 -2.33 -9.93
N GLU A 134 17.55 -1.75 -11.11
CA GLU A 134 17.33 -2.50 -12.35
C GLU A 134 18.54 -3.36 -12.76
N GLY A 135 19.75 -2.82 -12.62
CA GLY A 135 21.00 -3.50 -12.94
C GLY A 135 22.14 -3.21 -11.98
N ILE A 136 23.29 -3.84 -12.21
CA ILE A 136 24.45 -3.81 -11.30
C ILE A 136 24.96 -2.39 -11.08
N LEU A 137 24.99 -1.59 -12.15
CA LEU A 137 25.40 -0.19 -12.04
C LEU A 137 24.39 0.65 -11.24
N ASP A 138 23.10 0.39 -11.40
CA ASP A 138 22.07 1.08 -10.60
C ASP A 138 22.19 0.69 -9.12
N PHE A 139 22.48 -0.59 -8.84
CA PHE A 139 22.76 -1.08 -7.49
C PHE A 139 23.95 -0.36 -6.88
N LEU A 140 25.06 -0.24 -7.61
CA LEU A 140 26.25 0.48 -7.13
C LEU A 140 25.92 1.94 -6.86
N MET A 141 25.28 2.63 -7.81
CA MET A 141 24.89 4.03 -7.67
C MET A 141 23.99 4.27 -6.46
N VAL A 142 23.00 3.39 -6.21
CA VAL A 142 22.14 3.46 -5.02
C VAL A 142 22.93 3.19 -3.74
N ALA A 143 23.76 2.15 -3.72
CA ALA A 143 24.56 1.79 -2.55
C ALA A 143 25.50 2.91 -2.11
N VAL A 144 26.08 3.65 -3.06
CA VAL A 144 26.95 4.79 -2.77
C VAL A 144 26.23 6.16 -2.82
N SER A 145 24.89 6.17 -2.91
CA SER A 145 24.05 7.39 -2.93
C SER A 145 24.46 8.41 -4.00
N ILE A 146 24.60 7.94 -5.25
CA ILE A 146 25.04 8.72 -6.41
C ILE A 146 23.90 8.85 -7.42
N ASP A 147 23.49 10.09 -7.65
CA ASP A 147 22.35 10.40 -8.53
C ASP A 147 22.70 10.29 -10.01
N ARG A 148 23.97 10.40 -10.38
CA ARG A 148 24.44 10.44 -11.78
C ARG A 148 25.82 9.83 -11.95
N ALA A 149 25.95 8.96 -12.93
CA ALA A 149 27.20 8.34 -13.37
C ALA A 149 27.52 8.72 -14.82
N GLU A 150 28.79 8.90 -15.15
CA GLU A 150 29.26 9.14 -16.51
C GLU A 150 29.86 7.87 -17.10
N MET A 151 29.29 7.35 -18.19
CA MET A 151 29.68 6.06 -18.76
C MET A 151 30.21 6.21 -20.20
N TRP A 152 31.27 5.47 -20.50
CA TRP A 152 31.85 5.32 -21.84
C TRP A 152 31.94 3.84 -22.24
N ASP A 153 31.38 3.51 -23.39
CA ASP A 153 31.43 2.17 -23.99
C ASP A 153 32.79 1.95 -24.67
N ARG A 154 33.52 0.91 -24.24
CA ARG A 154 34.85 0.53 -24.76
C ARG A 154 34.84 -0.83 -25.47
N GLY A 155 33.69 -1.28 -25.96
CA GLY A 155 33.54 -2.53 -26.70
C GLY A 155 33.02 -3.65 -25.80
N GLU A 156 33.93 -4.49 -25.30
CA GLU A 156 33.59 -5.60 -24.38
C GLU A 156 33.36 -5.12 -22.94
N LEU A 157 33.99 -4.02 -22.55
CA LEU A 157 33.87 -3.39 -21.23
C LEU A 157 33.29 -1.97 -21.35
N CYS A 158 32.68 -1.49 -20.27
CA CYS A 158 32.28 -0.10 -20.08
C CYS A 158 33.04 0.50 -18.90
N CYS A 159 33.50 1.74 -19.07
CA CYS A 159 34.10 2.52 -17.99
C CYS A 159 33.06 3.51 -17.46
N VAL A 160 32.83 3.49 -16.16
CA VAL A 160 31.85 4.34 -15.48
C VAL A 160 32.56 5.14 -14.39
N LEU A 161 32.44 6.46 -14.47
CA LEU A 161 32.93 7.36 -13.45
C LEU A 161 31.79 7.75 -12.52
N LEU A 162 31.95 7.39 -11.26
CA LEU A 162 31.10 7.77 -10.14
C LEU A 162 31.78 8.93 -9.41
N THR A 163 31.07 10.03 -9.16
CA THR A 163 31.61 11.17 -8.41
C THR A 163 30.51 11.79 -7.56
N SER A 164 30.67 11.77 -6.23
CA SER A 164 29.68 12.32 -5.30
C SER A 164 30.28 12.84 -4.00
N TRP A 165 29.53 13.75 -3.38
CA TRP A 165 29.71 14.15 -1.99
C TRP A 165 28.61 13.47 -1.15
N ASP A 166 28.97 12.87 -0.01
CA ASP A 166 27.99 12.19 0.89
C ASP A 166 26.96 13.16 1.51
N GLY A 167 27.18 14.48 1.42
CA GLY A 167 26.34 15.53 1.98
C GLY A 167 26.59 16.89 1.31
N GLU A 168 26.71 17.96 2.10
CA GLU A 168 26.98 19.29 1.55
C GLU A 168 28.39 19.35 0.93
N PRO A 169 28.52 19.73 -0.36
CA PRO A 169 29.80 19.76 -1.06
C PRO A 169 30.85 20.51 -0.28
N MET A 170 32.10 20.03 -0.33
CA MET A 170 33.27 20.62 0.35
C MET A 170 33.27 20.47 1.88
N THR A 171 32.23 19.88 2.47
CA THR A 171 32.13 19.70 3.94
C THR A 171 31.95 18.24 4.36
N SER A 172 31.42 17.41 3.47
CA SER A 172 31.26 15.96 3.65
C SER A 172 32.39 15.17 2.96
N MET A 173 32.33 13.84 3.00
CA MET A 173 33.25 12.99 2.24
C MET A 173 33.03 13.16 0.74
N LEU A 174 34.11 13.14 -0.07
CA LEU A 174 34.05 13.06 -1.53
C LEU A 174 34.55 11.67 -1.97
N ARG A 175 33.83 11.03 -2.88
CA ARG A 175 34.26 9.80 -3.56
C ARG A 175 34.30 10.03 -5.07
N GLN A 176 35.42 9.71 -5.71
CA GLN A 176 35.52 9.57 -7.16
C GLN A 176 36.06 8.19 -7.51
N ILE A 177 35.19 7.35 -8.07
CA ILE A 177 35.41 5.92 -8.28
C ILE A 177 35.26 5.62 -9.78
N LEU A 178 36.23 4.89 -10.33
CA LEU A 178 36.11 4.26 -11.63
C LEU A 178 35.58 2.84 -11.45
N VAL A 179 34.46 2.56 -12.07
CA VAL A 179 33.90 1.22 -12.18
C VAL A 179 34.11 0.75 -13.61
N VAL A 180 34.77 -0.39 -13.79
CA VAL A 180 34.89 -1.07 -15.08
C VAL A 180 34.07 -2.34 -15.00
N LEU A 181 33.19 -2.56 -15.97
CA LEU A 181 32.29 -3.71 -15.98
C LEU A 181 32.02 -4.19 -17.41
N PRO A 182 31.71 -5.48 -17.61
CA PRO A 182 31.29 -6.01 -18.91
C PRO A 182 30.14 -5.22 -19.51
N ARG A 183 30.11 -5.13 -20.85
CA ARG A 183 29.04 -4.45 -21.58
C ARG A 183 27.66 -5.00 -21.20
N GLU A 184 27.55 -6.31 -21.01
CA GLU A 184 26.33 -6.98 -20.56
C GLU A 184 25.89 -6.56 -19.16
N TYR A 185 26.82 -6.22 -18.27
CA TYR A 185 26.52 -5.76 -16.91
C TYR A 185 26.16 -4.27 -16.89
N ALA A 186 26.75 -3.50 -17.80
CA ALA A 186 26.49 -2.08 -17.94
C ALA A 186 25.11 -1.80 -18.55
N PHE A 187 24.62 -2.66 -19.43
CA PHE A 187 23.37 -2.45 -20.17
C PHE A 187 22.29 -3.50 -19.90
N GLY A 188 22.62 -4.63 -19.28
CA GLY A 188 21.68 -5.65 -18.82
C GLY A 188 21.20 -5.37 -17.38
N GLY A 189 20.17 -6.09 -16.95
CA GLY A 189 19.70 -6.02 -15.57
C GLY A 189 20.39 -7.05 -14.67
N MET A 190 19.88 -7.20 -13.45
CA MET A 190 20.42 -8.11 -12.43
C MET A 190 20.46 -9.60 -12.82
N ALA A 191 19.72 -10.04 -13.84
CA ALA A 191 19.71 -11.45 -14.28
C ALA A 191 21.05 -11.99 -14.74
N VAL A 192 21.95 -11.10 -15.18
CA VAL A 192 23.25 -11.53 -15.71
C VAL A 192 24.12 -12.16 -14.61
N LEU A 193 23.90 -11.79 -13.35
CA LEU A 193 24.58 -12.38 -12.18
C LEU A 193 23.95 -13.68 -11.69
N ALA A 194 22.78 -14.06 -12.21
CA ALA A 194 22.01 -15.14 -11.66
C ALA A 194 22.62 -16.50 -12.08
N ASP A 195 22.92 -17.36 -11.09
CA ASP A 195 23.46 -18.69 -11.33
C ASP A 195 22.47 -19.56 -12.11
N ASP A 196 22.95 -20.57 -12.83
CA ASP A 196 22.12 -21.45 -13.64
C ASP A 196 21.08 -22.21 -12.80
N GLU A 197 21.38 -22.46 -11.52
CA GLU A 197 20.46 -23.05 -10.54
C GLU A 197 19.17 -22.23 -10.35
N ILE A 198 19.22 -20.90 -10.47
CA ILE A 198 18.04 -20.05 -10.30
C ILE A 198 16.98 -20.32 -11.38
N THR A 199 17.40 -20.85 -12.53
CA THR A 199 16.48 -21.18 -13.62
C THR A 199 15.68 -22.44 -13.33
N VAL A 200 16.08 -23.26 -12.35
CA VAL A 200 15.45 -24.55 -12.03
C VAL A 200 14.17 -24.39 -11.21
N HIS A 201 13.06 -24.87 -11.76
CA HIS A 201 11.71 -24.74 -11.24
C HIS A 201 10.92 -26.06 -11.40
N ASP A 202 11.42 -27.17 -10.87
CA ASP A 202 10.82 -28.51 -11.06
C ASP A 202 9.35 -28.64 -10.63
N LEU A 203 8.95 -27.88 -9.63
CA LEU A 203 7.57 -27.86 -9.14
C LEU A 203 6.63 -27.00 -10.00
N ILE A 204 7.12 -26.32 -11.04
CA ILE A 204 6.26 -25.52 -11.93
C ILE A 204 5.19 -26.37 -12.61
N MET A 205 5.52 -27.64 -12.89
CA MET A 205 4.59 -28.62 -13.46
C MET A 205 3.96 -29.54 -12.40
N HIS A 206 3.97 -29.16 -11.11
CA HIS A 206 3.38 -29.95 -10.01
C HIS A 206 3.95 -31.37 -9.89
N GLY A 207 5.23 -31.56 -10.25
CA GLY A 207 5.90 -32.87 -10.25
C GLY A 207 5.41 -33.84 -11.34
N GLU A 208 4.59 -33.39 -12.29
CA GLU A 208 4.05 -34.25 -13.34
C GLU A 208 5.16 -34.78 -14.25
N HIS A 209 5.13 -36.09 -14.50
CA HIS A 209 6.11 -36.74 -15.37
C HIS A 209 5.96 -36.21 -16.83
N PRO A 210 7.05 -35.94 -17.58
CA PRO A 210 6.97 -35.42 -18.95
C PRO A 210 6.09 -36.25 -19.90
N LEU A 211 6.09 -37.58 -19.73
CA LEU A 211 5.20 -38.47 -20.50
C LEU A 211 3.71 -38.29 -20.18
N GLU A 212 3.36 -37.96 -18.93
CA GLU A 212 1.98 -37.64 -18.55
C GLU A 212 1.58 -36.28 -19.12
N LEU A 213 2.47 -35.28 -19.07
CA LEU A 213 2.26 -33.99 -19.72
C LEU A 213 2.01 -34.16 -21.23
N ARG A 214 2.81 -35.01 -21.90
CA ARG A 214 2.61 -35.36 -23.32
C ARG A 214 1.27 -36.04 -23.58
N ARG A 215 0.85 -36.96 -22.72
CA ARG A 215 -0.48 -37.60 -22.78
C ARG A 215 -1.60 -36.56 -22.69
N ARG A 216 -1.55 -35.66 -21.70
CA ARG A 216 -2.57 -34.61 -21.52
C ARG A 216 -2.57 -33.60 -22.67
N ALA A 217 -1.39 -33.21 -23.16
CA ALA A 217 -1.23 -32.36 -24.34
C ALA A 217 -1.89 -32.97 -25.59
N TRP A 218 -1.63 -34.26 -25.86
CA TRP A 218 -2.26 -34.99 -26.96
C TRP A 218 -3.78 -35.04 -26.83
N LEU A 219 -4.29 -35.38 -25.64
CA LEU A 219 -5.72 -35.49 -25.37
C LEU A 219 -6.44 -34.15 -25.60
N MET A 220 -5.93 -33.07 -25.01
CA MET A 220 -6.54 -31.74 -25.12
C MET A 220 -6.44 -31.17 -26.53
N SER A 221 -5.28 -31.28 -27.18
CA SER A 221 -5.12 -30.84 -28.57
C SER A 221 -6.07 -31.58 -29.52
N THR A 222 -6.23 -32.89 -29.34
CA THR A 222 -7.13 -33.70 -30.18
C THR A 222 -8.59 -33.37 -29.89
N LEU A 223 -8.97 -33.10 -28.64
CA LEU A 223 -10.33 -32.67 -28.27
C LEU A 223 -10.71 -31.30 -28.83
N ALA A 224 -9.71 -30.41 -28.97
CA ALA A 224 -9.84 -29.11 -29.63
C ALA A 224 -9.84 -29.20 -31.17
N GLY A 225 -9.51 -30.37 -31.74
CA GLY A 225 -9.54 -30.64 -33.17
C GLY A 225 -8.21 -30.45 -33.90
N GLN A 226 -7.13 -30.10 -33.18
CA GLN A 226 -5.79 -29.90 -33.75
C GLN A 226 -5.00 -31.22 -33.82
N GLY A 227 -4.95 -31.95 -32.71
CA GLY A 227 -4.24 -33.22 -32.61
C GLY A 227 -2.72 -33.10 -32.57
N GLU A 228 -2.02 -34.19 -32.91
CA GLU A 228 -0.55 -34.22 -32.98
C GLU A 228 -0.06 -33.72 -34.34
N VAL A 229 0.93 -32.82 -34.31
CA VAL A 229 1.66 -32.37 -35.50
C VAL A 229 3.14 -32.70 -35.33
N ARG A 230 3.78 -33.27 -36.35
CA ARG A 230 5.21 -33.59 -36.34
C ARG A 230 6.03 -32.48 -36.94
N VAL A 231 6.97 -31.95 -36.18
CA VAL A 231 7.97 -30.98 -36.61
C VAL A 231 9.16 -31.73 -37.22
N ARG A 232 9.59 -31.32 -38.41
CA ARG A 232 10.63 -31.98 -39.20
C ARG A 232 11.60 -30.96 -39.79
N ASP A 233 12.68 -31.48 -40.37
CA ASP A 233 13.71 -30.71 -41.10
C ASP A 233 14.49 -29.72 -40.23
N THR A 234 14.63 -30.04 -38.95
CA THR A 234 15.38 -29.32 -37.90
C THR A 234 16.46 -30.22 -37.30
N ALA A 235 17.36 -29.67 -36.47
CA ALA A 235 18.38 -30.48 -35.78
C ALA A 235 17.77 -31.56 -34.86
N LEU A 236 16.59 -31.30 -34.31
CA LEU A 236 15.80 -32.23 -33.50
C LEU A 236 14.43 -32.45 -34.13
N GLU A 237 13.95 -33.69 -34.19
CA GLU A 237 12.53 -33.93 -34.49
C GLU A 237 11.68 -33.79 -33.23
N ALA A 238 10.43 -33.35 -33.38
CA ALA A 238 9.53 -33.14 -32.26
C ALA A 238 8.05 -33.37 -32.61
N SER A 239 7.25 -33.57 -31.57
CA SER A 239 5.79 -33.54 -31.64
C SER A 239 5.25 -32.27 -31.00
N ARG A 240 4.42 -31.53 -31.73
CA ARG A 240 3.79 -30.29 -31.28
C ARG A 240 2.29 -30.50 -31.02
N PHE A 241 1.81 -29.93 -29.91
CA PHE A 241 0.42 -29.94 -29.47
C PHE A 241 0.00 -28.53 -29.10
N SER A 242 -1.12 -28.08 -29.63
CA SER A 242 -1.61 -26.72 -29.36
C SER A 242 -3.00 -26.76 -28.77
N LEU A 243 -3.25 -25.86 -27.83
CA LEU A 243 -4.56 -25.64 -27.24
C LEU A 243 -4.83 -24.15 -27.19
N ARG A 244 -5.91 -23.71 -27.84
CA ARG A 244 -6.45 -22.35 -27.68
C ARG A 244 -7.73 -22.42 -26.87
N SER A 245 -7.74 -21.73 -25.74
CA SER A 245 -8.89 -21.60 -24.85
C SER A 245 -9.95 -20.68 -25.49
N ARG A 246 -11.17 -20.66 -24.94
CA ARG A 246 -12.21 -19.74 -25.40
C ARG A 246 -11.91 -18.28 -25.06
N GLY A 247 -11.11 -18.02 -24.03
CA GLY A 247 -10.66 -16.68 -23.65
C GLY A 247 -9.56 -16.14 -24.58
N GLY A 248 -9.06 -16.95 -25.51
CA GLY A 248 -7.98 -16.59 -26.41
C GLY A 248 -6.60 -17.03 -25.92
N THR A 249 -6.46 -17.39 -24.64
CA THR A 249 -5.23 -17.97 -24.08
C THR A 249 -4.79 -19.19 -24.89
N THR A 250 -3.54 -19.21 -25.35
CA THR A 250 -2.99 -20.25 -26.21
C THR A 250 -1.77 -20.89 -25.56
N THR A 251 -1.69 -22.22 -25.62
CA THR A 251 -0.56 -23.01 -25.13
C THR A 251 -0.05 -23.91 -26.23
N VAL A 252 1.25 -23.89 -26.46
CA VAL A 252 1.91 -24.76 -27.43
C VAL A 252 2.97 -25.58 -26.71
N TRP A 253 2.78 -26.89 -26.71
CA TRP A 253 3.75 -27.86 -26.20
C TRP A 253 4.53 -28.47 -27.36
N THR A 254 5.85 -28.48 -27.24
CA THR A 254 6.74 -29.14 -28.19
C THR A 254 7.58 -30.16 -27.43
N PHE A 255 7.36 -31.44 -27.71
CA PHE A 255 8.10 -32.55 -27.11
C PHE A 255 9.14 -33.04 -28.12
N ALA A 256 10.41 -32.75 -27.86
CA ALA A 256 11.52 -33.23 -28.66
C ALA A 256 11.71 -34.74 -28.47
N ASP A 257 12.18 -35.42 -29.51
CA ASP A 257 12.36 -36.87 -29.49
C ASP A 257 13.49 -37.34 -28.56
N ASP A 258 14.37 -36.43 -28.12
CA ASP A 258 15.42 -36.69 -27.14
C ASP A 258 14.96 -36.58 -25.68
N GLY A 259 13.70 -36.22 -25.44
CA GLY A 259 13.08 -36.12 -24.12
C GLY A 259 12.95 -34.69 -23.58
N ARG A 260 13.51 -33.68 -24.25
CA ARG A 260 13.33 -32.27 -23.88
C ARG A 260 11.95 -31.76 -24.26
N VAL A 261 11.48 -30.74 -23.55
CA VAL A 261 10.14 -30.15 -23.75
C VAL A 261 10.25 -28.64 -23.80
N LEU A 262 9.52 -27.99 -24.72
CA LEU A 262 9.35 -26.54 -24.75
C LEU A 262 7.86 -26.20 -24.66
N VAL A 263 7.52 -25.24 -23.80
CA VAL A 263 6.15 -24.76 -23.61
C VAL A 263 6.12 -23.27 -23.85
N LEU A 264 5.28 -22.85 -24.80
CA LEU A 264 5.01 -21.44 -25.10
C LEU A 264 3.58 -21.12 -24.69
N MET A 265 3.41 -19.96 -24.06
CA MET A 265 2.12 -19.49 -23.54
C MET A 265 1.84 -18.11 -24.11
N GLN A 266 0.61 -17.87 -24.49
CA GLN A 266 0.13 -16.56 -24.88
C GLN A 266 -1.19 -16.31 -24.17
N ASP A 267 -1.19 -15.36 -23.26
CA ASP A 267 -2.38 -14.84 -22.64
C ASP A 267 -2.68 -13.43 -23.19
N PRO A 268 -3.77 -13.25 -23.96
CA PRO A 268 -4.12 -11.94 -24.51
C PRO A 268 -4.45 -10.90 -23.43
N ASP A 269 -4.86 -11.35 -22.24
CA ASP A 269 -5.24 -10.48 -21.13
C ASP A 269 -4.07 -10.17 -20.19
N SER A 270 -2.87 -10.72 -20.48
CA SER A 270 -1.68 -10.46 -19.69
C SER A 270 -1.26 -8.98 -19.81
N GLU A 271 -1.40 -8.26 -18.69
CA GLU A 271 -1.00 -6.85 -18.60
C GLU A 271 0.51 -6.67 -18.79
N PHE A 272 1.28 -7.71 -18.49
CA PHE A 272 2.74 -7.76 -18.58
C PHE A 272 3.30 -7.25 -19.92
N ILE A 273 2.86 -7.81 -21.05
CA ILE A 273 3.41 -7.47 -22.38
C ILE A 273 3.21 -5.98 -22.68
N THR A 274 2.15 -5.38 -22.15
CA THR A 274 1.82 -3.97 -22.38
C THR A 274 2.55 -3.05 -21.41
N SER A 275 2.58 -3.39 -20.11
CA SER A 275 3.26 -2.60 -19.07
C SER A 275 4.77 -2.60 -19.28
N ALA A 276 5.38 -3.77 -19.50
CA ALA A 276 6.83 -3.88 -19.71
C ALA A 276 7.27 -3.25 -21.04
N ALA A 277 6.46 -3.29 -22.09
CA ALA A 277 6.77 -2.59 -23.34
C ALA A 277 6.74 -1.07 -23.16
N GLY A 278 5.76 -0.55 -22.41
CA GLY A 278 5.70 0.86 -22.05
C GLY A 278 6.93 1.31 -21.25
N GLN A 279 7.38 0.49 -20.31
CA GLN A 279 8.60 0.73 -19.55
C GLN A 279 9.84 0.74 -20.46
N LEU A 280 10.00 -0.26 -21.33
CA LEU A 280 11.13 -0.33 -22.26
C LEU A 280 11.19 0.87 -23.23
N ILE A 281 10.03 1.40 -23.65
CA ILE A 281 9.96 2.64 -24.43
C ILE A 281 10.38 3.84 -23.58
N ALA A 282 9.88 3.96 -22.36
CA ALA A 282 10.27 5.02 -21.43
C ALA A 282 11.79 5.00 -21.18
N ASP A 283 12.38 3.80 -21.06
CA ASP A 283 13.82 3.60 -20.88
C ASP A 283 14.64 4.07 -22.08
N GLN A 284 14.19 3.76 -23.29
CA GLN A 284 14.85 4.19 -24.53
C GLN A 284 14.71 5.70 -24.77
N LEU A 285 13.53 6.27 -24.48
CA LEU A 285 13.28 7.71 -24.63
C LEU A 285 14.04 8.55 -23.59
N SER A 286 14.16 8.06 -22.34
CA SER A 286 14.95 8.71 -21.29
C SER A 286 16.44 8.82 -21.65
N GLY A 287 16.96 7.92 -22.48
CA GLY A 287 18.33 7.99 -23.02
C GLY A 287 18.48 8.91 -24.25
N ALA A 288 17.40 9.15 -25.00
CA ALA A 288 17.42 9.89 -26.26
C ALA A 288 17.21 11.41 -26.11
N GLU A 289 16.61 11.89 -25.02
CA GLU A 289 16.36 13.33 -24.80
C GLU A 289 17.63 14.19 -24.68
N ALA A 290 18.83 13.59 -24.61
CA ALA A 290 20.09 14.33 -24.54
C ALA A 290 20.77 14.63 -25.89
N HIS A 291 20.41 14.01 -27.03
CA HIS A 291 21.30 14.04 -28.22
C HIS A 291 20.70 14.37 -29.59
N SER A 292 19.41 14.66 -29.75
CA SER A 292 18.91 15.04 -31.08
C SER A 292 17.68 15.95 -31.08
N ALA A 293 17.87 17.23 -30.69
CA ALA A 293 16.93 18.30 -30.98
C ALA A 293 17.09 18.92 -32.39
N GLY A 294 17.61 18.16 -33.36
CA GLY A 294 17.96 18.70 -34.67
C GLY A 294 18.10 17.64 -35.75
N ASP A 295 16.99 16.97 -36.07
CA ASP A 295 16.65 16.28 -37.34
C ASP A 295 15.91 14.97 -37.04
N ALA A 296 14.60 15.04 -36.82
CA ALA A 296 13.72 13.87 -36.84
C ALA A 296 12.50 14.19 -37.71
N ALA A 297 12.66 13.97 -39.02
CA ALA A 297 11.57 13.98 -39.98
C ALA A 297 10.91 12.60 -40.16
N ASP A 298 11.22 11.62 -39.31
CA ASP A 298 10.56 10.31 -39.21
C ASP A 298 10.51 9.89 -37.73
N ALA A 299 9.73 10.61 -36.89
CA ALA A 299 9.42 10.10 -35.57
C ALA A 299 8.43 8.93 -35.75
N ALA A 300 8.89 7.70 -35.51
CA ALA A 300 8.08 6.49 -35.58
C ALA A 300 6.76 6.68 -34.81
N HIS A 301 5.66 6.14 -35.34
CA HIS A 301 4.37 6.27 -34.67
C HIS A 301 4.43 5.56 -33.31
N PRO A 302 3.78 6.10 -32.24
CA PRO A 302 3.80 5.50 -30.90
C PRO A 302 3.39 4.02 -30.87
N GLU A 303 2.54 3.60 -31.80
CA GLU A 303 2.12 2.21 -31.96
C GLU A 303 3.23 1.30 -32.51
N GLU A 304 4.05 1.78 -33.45
CA GLU A 304 5.17 1.04 -34.05
C GLU A 304 6.28 0.81 -33.02
N LEU A 305 6.59 1.83 -32.22
CA LEU A 305 7.55 1.73 -31.11
C LEU A 305 7.10 0.71 -30.05
N LEU A 306 5.81 0.69 -29.75
CA LEU A 306 5.23 -0.25 -28.78
C LEU A 306 5.21 -1.68 -29.32
N GLU A 307 4.94 -1.88 -30.61
CA GLU A 307 5.04 -3.19 -31.24
C GLU A 307 6.49 -3.70 -31.25
N GLU A 308 7.47 -2.86 -31.64
CA GLU A 308 8.88 -3.23 -31.63
C GLU A 308 9.37 -3.56 -30.21
N ALA A 309 9.00 -2.76 -29.22
CA ALA A 309 9.33 -3.01 -27.81
C ALA A 309 8.77 -4.36 -27.30
N ARG A 310 7.53 -4.71 -27.67
CA ARG A 310 6.93 -6.01 -27.35
C ARG A 310 7.72 -7.16 -27.97
N LEU A 311 8.16 -7.03 -29.23
CA LEU A 311 8.94 -8.06 -29.91
C LEU A 311 10.33 -8.23 -29.29
N ILE A 312 10.96 -7.14 -28.83
CA ILE A 312 12.23 -7.20 -28.08
C ILE A 312 12.04 -7.98 -26.77
N LEU A 313 10.96 -7.73 -26.03
CA LEU A 313 10.66 -8.48 -24.80
C LEU A 313 10.42 -9.96 -25.07
N ILE A 314 9.72 -10.31 -26.14
CA ILE A 314 9.55 -11.70 -26.58
C ILE A 314 10.89 -12.36 -26.92
N ALA A 315 11.78 -11.67 -27.64
CA ALA A 315 13.10 -12.19 -27.93
C ALA A 315 13.90 -12.46 -26.65
N ARG A 316 13.83 -11.54 -25.67
CA ARG A 316 14.44 -11.72 -24.34
C ARG A 316 13.84 -12.89 -23.56
N MET A 317 12.52 -13.09 -23.62
CA MET A 317 11.84 -14.22 -22.97
C MET A 317 12.26 -15.57 -23.52
N LEU A 318 12.66 -15.64 -24.79
CA LEU A 318 13.16 -16.86 -25.44
C LEU A 318 14.68 -17.04 -25.26
N ASP A 319 15.36 -16.09 -24.65
CA ASP A 319 16.80 -16.17 -24.45
C ASP A 319 17.18 -17.13 -23.32
N GLY A 320 18.29 -17.84 -23.49
CA GLY A 320 18.69 -18.96 -22.62
C GLY A 320 18.05 -20.32 -22.94
N ILE A 321 17.03 -20.37 -23.81
CA ILE A 321 16.53 -21.64 -24.35
C ILE A 321 17.55 -22.19 -25.38
N PRO A 322 17.91 -23.49 -25.33
CA PRO A 322 18.83 -24.09 -26.31
C PRO A 322 18.44 -23.80 -27.77
N ASP A 323 19.43 -23.44 -28.60
CA ASP A 323 19.23 -23.04 -30.01
C ASP A 323 18.44 -24.09 -30.82
N ASP A 324 18.73 -25.35 -30.58
CA ASP A 324 18.08 -26.48 -31.24
C ASP A 324 16.61 -26.65 -30.83
N LEU A 325 16.22 -26.27 -29.61
CA LEU A 325 14.81 -26.17 -29.21
C LEU A 325 14.14 -24.91 -29.74
N ARG A 326 14.86 -23.78 -29.81
CA ARG A 326 14.34 -22.52 -30.40
C ARG A 326 14.01 -22.69 -31.88
N GLU A 327 14.82 -23.46 -32.62
CA GLU A 327 14.58 -23.76 -34.03
C GLU A 327 13.20 -24.40 -34.25
N LEU A 328 12.71 -25.22 -33.31
CA LEU A 328 11.43 -25.94 -33.42
C LEU A 328 10.20 -25.02 -33.43
N ILE A 329 10.33 -23.78 -32.94
CA ILE A 329 9.22 -22.83 -32.80
C ILE A 329 8.64 -22.46 -34.17
N ALA A 330 9.51 -22.03 -35.09
CA ALA A 330 9.12 -21.56 -36.42
C ALA A 330 9.22 -22.66 -37.49
N ALA A 331 9.64 -23.88 -37.11
CA ALA A 331 9.85 -24.98 -38.03
C ALA A 331 8.55 -25.49 -38.67
N PRO A 332 8.62 -25.96 -39.93
CA PRO A 332 7.47 -26.55 -40.61
C PRO A 332 7.05 -27.84 -39.91
N ALA A 333 5.73 -28.07 -39.89
CA ALA A 333 5.16 -29.21 -39.20
C ALA A 333 4.06 -29.86 -40.06
N GLU A 334 3.89 -31.17 -39.94
CA GLU A 334 2.92 -31.98 -40.70
C GLU A 334 1.95 -32.70 -39.75
N ASN A 335 0.65 -32.65 -40.06
CA ASN A 335 -0.35 -33.41 -39.29
C ASN A 335 -0.32 -34.91 -39.65
N GLY A 336 -1.10 -35.75 -38.96
CA GLY A 336 -1.18 -37.19 -39.21
C GLY A 336 -1.67 -37.60 -40.62
N ARG A 337 -2.10 -36.65 -41.46
CA ARG A 337 -2.46 -36.85 -42.88
C ARG A 337 -1.37 -36.40 -43.85
N GLY A 338 -0.27 -35.84 -43.36
CA GLY A 338 0.80 -35.25 -44.16
C GLY A 338 0.48 -33.88 -44.74
N GLU A 339 -0.54 -33.19 -44.21
CA GLU A 339 -0.86 -31.81 -44.59
C GLU A 339 -0.08 -30.83 -43.68
N PRO A 340 0.26 -29.63 -44.16
CA PRO A 340 0.91 -28.60 -43.33
C PRO A 340 0.06 -28.31 -42.08
N GLY A 341 0.67 -28.44 -40.90
CA GLY A 341 0.05 -28.10 -39.63
C GLY A 341 0.27 -26.62 -39.32
N GLU A 342 -0.81 -25.85 -39.25
CA GLU A 342 -0.76 -24.44 -38.88
C GLU A 342 -0.25 -24.27 -37.44
N HIS A 343 0.37 -23.12 -37.17
CA HIS A 343 0.79 -22.74 -35.83
C HIS A 343 -0.32 -21.92 -35.17
N GLU A 344 -0.69 -22.25 -33.92
CA GLU A 344 -1.77 -21.53 -33.21
C GLU A 344 -1.32 -20.19 -32.64
N LEU A 345 -0.02 -20.00 -32.38
CA LEU A 345 0.51 -18.67 -32.10
C LEU A 345 0.66 -17.85 -33.38
N GLU A 346 0.38 -16.57 -33.25
CA GLU A 346 0.67 -15.57 -34.27
C GLU A 346 2.17 -15.27 -34.30
N PHE A 347 2.71 -15.00 -35.50
CA PHE A 347 4.11 -14.60 -35.66
C PHE A 347 4.20 -13.14 -36.14
N ARG A 348 5.27 -12.49 -35.69
CA ARG A 348 5.70 -11.15 -36.12
C ARG A 348 7.19 -11.17 -36.40
N MET A 349 7.65 -10.20 -37.19
CA MET A 349 9.04 -10.09 -37.59
C MET A 349 9.74 -9.02 -36.77
N LEU A 350 10.85 -9.38 -36.11
CA LEU A 350 11.82 -8.44 -35.55
C LEU A 350 13.07 -8.51 -36.43
N GLY A 351 13.26 -7.53 -37.31
CA GLY A 351 14.22 -7.64 -38.41
C GLY A 351 13.88 -8.83 -39.32
N ASP A 352 14.83 -9.76 -39.50
CA ASP A 352 14.66 -10.99 -40.29
C ASP A 352 14.24 -12.21 -39.44
N GLN A 353 14.01 -12.03 -38.13
CA GLN A 353 13.68 -13.12 -37.21
C GLN A 353 12.16 -13.22 -36.98
N PRO A 354 11.52 -14.37 -37.28
CA PRO A 354 10.13 -14.61 -36.93
C PRO A 354 10.01 -14.97 -35.44
N LEU A 355 9.23 -14.19 -34.69
CA LEU A 355 8.97 -14.39 -33.27
C LEU A 355 7.48 -14.71 -33.03
N PRO A 356 7.16 -15.72 -32.20
CA PRO A 356 5.79 -15.98 -31.81
C PRO A 356 5.33 -14.93 -30.79
N ILE A 357 4.10 -14.46 -30.90
CA ILE A 357 3.50 -13.61 -29.87
C ILE A 357 3.18 -14.47 -28.65
N ILE A 358 3.90 -14.24 -27.55
CA ILE A 358 3.84 -14.99 -26.31
C ILE A 358 3.87 -14.07 -25.10
N SER A 359 3.26 -14.53 -24.01
CA SER A 359 3.36 -13.94 -22.67
C SER A 359 4.36 -14.68 -21.78
N GLY A 360 4.76 -15.91 -22.12
CA GLY A 360 5.79 -16.62 -21.37
C GLY A 360 6.31 -17.90 -22.06
N ALA A 361 7.47 -18.36 -21.60
CA ALA A 361 8.13 -19.57 -22.11
C ALA A 361 8.85 -20.33 -20.98
N VAL A 362 8.73 -21.66 -20.98
CA VAL A 362 9.43 -22.56 -20.06
C VAL A 362 9.86 -23.83 -20.81
N TRP A 363 10.94 -24.48 -20.37
CA TRP A 363 11.43 -25.70 -21.01
C TRP A 363 11.91 -26.74 -20.01
N PHE A 364 11.96 -28.00 -20.42
CA PHE A 364 12.55 -29.11 -19.68
C PHE A 364 13.84 -29.51 -20.40
N ASP A 365 14.96 -29.48 -19.68
CA ASP A 365 16.30 -29.73 -20.25
C ASP A 365 16.64 -31.23 -20.37
N GLY A 366 15.78 -32.11 -19.83
CA GLY A 366 15.98 -33.55 -19.76
C GLY A 366 16.03 -34.06 -18.31
N GLU A 367 16.35 -33.18 -17.36
CA GLU A 367 16.40 -33.48 -15.93
C GLU A 367 15.52 -32.51 -15.11
N HIS A 368 15.58 -31.22 -15.44
CA HIS A 368 14.94 -30.14 -14.70
C HIS A 368 14.01 -29.29 -15.57
N TRP A 369 12.95 -28.75 -14.96
CA TRP A 369 12.16 -27.68 -15.56
C TRP A 369 12.85 -26.34 -15.36
N ARG A 370 12.85 -25.51 -16.41
CA ARG A 370 13.56 -24.24 -16.45
C ARG A 370 12.69 -23.08 -16.89
N VAL A 371 12.92 -21.94 -16.25
CA VAL A 371 12.36 -20.62 -16.59
C VAL A 371 13.52 -19.74 -17.05
N THR A 372 13.32 -18.92 -18.10
CA THR A 372 14.41 -18.09 -18.63
C THR A 372 14.79 -17.03 -17.61
N ARG A 373 16.10 -16.71 -17.50
CA ARG A 373 16.61 -15.73 -16.54
C ARG A 373 15.94 -14.37 -16.71
N ASN A 374 15.77 -13.95 -17.96
CA ASN A 374 15.09 -12.71 -18.29
C ASN A 374 13.61 -12.73 -17.86
N LEU A 375 12.91 -13.87 -17.94
CA LEU A 375 11.53 -13.95 -17.47
C LEU A 375 11.44 -13.87 -15.94
N LEU A 376 12.37 -14.51 -15.23
CA LEU A 376 12.47 -14.41 -13.76
C LEU A 376 12.79 -12.99 -13.30
N GLU A 377 13.73 -12.34 -13.97
CA GLU A 377 14.12 -10.96 -13.71
C GLU A 377 12.97 -10.01 -13.96
N ILE A 378 12.38 -10.07 -15.15
CA ILE A 378 11.25 -9.23 -15.51
C ILE A 378 10.08 -9.48 -14.55
N GLY A 379 9.88 -10.73 -14.12
CA GLY A 379 8.95 -11.09 -13.05
C GLY A 379 9.25 -10.33 -11.75
N SER A 380 10.47 -10.48 -11.23
CA SER A 380 10.94 -9.82 -10.00
C SER A 380 10.80 -8.31 -10.06
N LEU A 381 11.33 -7.67 -11.11
CA LEU A 381 11.35 -6.21 -11.28
C LEU A 381 9.95 -5.59 -11.37
N ASN A 382 8.93 -6.38 -11.73
CA ASN A 382 7.55 -5.90 -11.89
C ASN A 382 6.57 -6.50 -10.87
N ASP A 383 7.05 -7.24 -9.86
CA ASP A 383 6.22 -7.99 -8.90
C ASP A 383 5.22 -8.96 -9.59
N PHE A 384 5.64 -9.56 -10.71
CA PHE A 384 4.88 -10.56 -11.46
C PHE A 384 5.36 -11.97 -11.13
N GLY A 385 4.40 -12.86 -10.85
CA GLY A 385 4.60 -14.30 -10.77
C GLY A 385 4.33 -15.01 -12.09
N MET A 386 4.59 -16.32 -12.12
CA MET A 386 4.33 -17.16 -13.30
C MET A 386 2.86 -17.09 -13.79
N ASP A 387 1.91 -16.83 -12.89
CA ASP A 387 0.50 -16.73 -13.25
C ASP A 387 0.15 -15.44 -13.97
N ASP A 388 0.87 -14.34 -13.74
CA ASP A 388 0.71 -13.08 -14.48
C ASP A 388 1.15 -13.20 -15.95
N PHE A 389 2.04 -14.16 -16.24
CA PHE A 389 2.41 -14.56 -17.60
C PHE A 389 1.41 -15.54 -18.24
N GLY A 390 0.32 -15.87 -17.54
CA GLY A 390 -0.77 -16.73 -18.00
C GLY A 390 -0.59 -18.21 -17.68
N PHE A 391 0.35 -18.60 -16.80
CA PHE A 391 0.65 -20.02 -16.55
C PHE A 391 -0.54 -20.80 -15.97
N ALA A 392 -1.26 -20.25 -14.99
CA ALA A 392 -2.49 -20.85 -14.45
C ALA A 392 -3.49 -21.21 -15.56
N ASP A 393 -3.83 -20.24 -16.40
CA ASP A 393 -4.89 -20.38 -17.41
C ASP A 393 -4.45 -21.09 -18.69
N ALA A 394 -3.17 -20.98 -19.05
CA ALA A 394 -2.61 -21.64 -20.23
C ALA A 394 -2.21 -23.10 -19.94
N VAL A 395 -1.63 -23.37 -18.77
CA VAL A 395 -0.96 -24.63 -18.47
C VAL A 395 -1.62 -25.35 -17.29
N ARG A 396 -1.71 -24.73 -16.12
CA ARG A 396 -2.08 -25.47 -14.91
C ARG A 396 -3.52 -25.98 -14.96
N ARG A 397 -4.46 -25.11 -15.29
CA ARG A 397 -5.91 -25.40 -15.27
C ARG A 397 -6.38 -26.26 -16.43
N PRO A 398 -6.03 -26.00 -17.71
CA PRO A 398 -6.52 -26.80 -18.83
C PRO A 398 -6.03 -28.25 -18.79
N TYR A 399 -4.82 -28.46 -18.28
CA TYR A 399 -4.19 -29.78 -18.17
C TYR A 399 -4.35 -30.39 -16.76
N ARG A 400 -5.07 -29.71 -15.87
CA ARG A 400 -5.33 -30.11 -14.47
C ARG A 400 -4.09 -30.64 -13.75
N LEU A 401 -2.99 -29.88 -13.78
CA LEU A 401 -1.73 -30.31 -13.18
C LEU A 401 -1.89 -30.59 -11.68
N GLY A 402 -1.24 -31.66 -11.19
CA GLY A 402 -1.43 -32.16 -9.83
C GLY A 402 -2.78 -32.85 -9.59
N GLY A 403 -3.72 -32.79 -10.54
CA GLY A 403 -5.06 -33.38 -10.51
C GLY A 403 -5.14 -34.80 -11.08
N SER A 404 -6.34 -35.38 -11.03
CA SER A 404 -6.66 -36.56 -11.84
C SER A 404 -7.02 -36.11 -13.26
N PHE A 405 -6.60 -36.89 -14.25
CA PHE A 405 -6.89 -36.62 -15.65
C PHE A 405 -7.54 -37.84 -16.32
N THR A 406 -8.79 -38.07 -15.93
CA THR A 406 -9.62 -39.20 -16.38
C THR A 406 -10.70 -38.77 -17.38
N VAL A 407 -11.39 -39.75 -17.96
CA VAL A 407 -12.57 -39.49 -18.81
C VAL A 407 -13.64 -38.71 -18.04
N ASP A 408 -13.91 -39.07 -16.79
CA ASP A 408 -14.94 -38.40 -15.97
C ASP A 408 -14.58 -36.93 -15.70
N ASP A 409 -13.29 -36.68 -15.46
CA ASP A 409 -12.72 -35.37 -15.25
C ASP A 409 -12.90 -34.43 -16.45
N VAL A 410 -12.69 -34.95 -17.66
CA VAL A 410 -12.77 -34.15 -18.91
C VAL A 410 -14.20 -34.09 -19.44
N ALA A 411 -14.98 -35.16 -19.31
CA ALA A 411 -16.35 -35.22 -19.79
C ALA A 411 -17.30 -34.37 -18.94
N GLY A 412 -17.10 -34.30 -17.61
CA GLY A 412 -17.96 -33.53 -16.71
C GLY A 412 -19.45 -33.78 -16.94
N ARG A 413 -20.20 -32.73 -17.28
CA ARG A 413 -21.65 -32.78 -17.63
C ARG A 413 -21.93 -32.90 -19.14
N ALA A 414 -21.02 -33.49 -19.91
CA ALA A 414 -21.19 -33.71 -21.34
C ALA A 414 -22.39 -34.62 -21.65
N THR A 415 -22.93 -34.47 -22.86
CA THR A 415 -23.95 -35.40 -23.39
C THR A 415 -23.38 -36.81 -23.55
N ASP A 416 -24.23 -37.85 -23.49
CA ASP A 416 -23.79 -39.25 -23.65
C ASP A 416 -22.97 -39.47 -24.93
N GLU A 417 -23.34 -38.80 -26.03
CA GLU A 417 -22.62 -38.89 -27.29
C GLU A 417 -21.22 -38.27 -27.20
N ARG A 418 -21.10 -37.07 -26.61
CA ARG A 418 -19.79 -36.42 -26.41
C ARG A 418 -18.93 -37.21 -25.43
N ARG A 419 -19.53 -37.81 -24.41
CA ARG A 419 -18.83 -38.70 -23.47
C ARG A 419 -18.24 -39.93 -24.17
N ARG A 420 -19.00 -40.63 -25.03
CA ARG A 420 -18.47 -41.77 -25.82
C ARG A 420 -17.32 -41.36 -26.73
N GLN A 421 -17.38 -40.16 -27.32
CA GLN A 421 -16.28 -39.63 -28.13
C GLN A 421 -15.02 -39.43 -27.29
N ILE A 422 -15.15 -38.87 -26.08
CA ILE A 422 -14.04 -38.71 -25.13
C ILE A 422 -13.49 -40.07 -24.70
N GLU A 423 -14.36 -41.04 -24.36
CA GLU A 423 -13.95 -42.41 -24.00
C GLU A 423 -13.14 -43.07 -25.12
N HIS A 424 -13.60 -42.96 -26.37
CA HIS A 424 -12.89 -43.50 -27.52
C HIS A 424 -11.53 -42.83 -27.72
N LEU A 425 -11.45 -41.52 -27.53
CA LEU A 425 -10.23 -40.74 -27.66
C LEU A 425 -9.21 -41.08 -26.57
N PHE A 426 -9.65 -41.23 -25.32
CA PHE A 426 -8.79 -41.71 -24.23
C PHE A 426 -8.24 -43.11 -24.51
N ALA A 427 -9.08 -44.02 -25.03
CA ALA A 427 -8.66 -45.37 -25.41
C ALA A 427 -7.70 -45.40 -26.61
N ALA A 428 -7.73 -44.37 -27.48
CA ALA A 428 -6.88 -44.25 -28.66
C ALA A 428 -5.55 -43.50 -28.39
N CYS A 429 -5.38 -42.91 -27.19
CA CYS A 429 -4.18 -42.17 -26.86
C CYS A 429 -2.95 -43.07 -26.87
N PRO A 430 -1.88 -42.73 -27.62
CA PRO A 430 -0.69 -43.56 -27.71
C PRO A 430 0.21 -43.47 -26.47
N TYR A 431 -0.01 -42.47 -25.61
CA TYR A 431 0.80 -42.21 -24.43
C TYR A 431 0.11 -42.80 -23.18
N PRO A 432 0.76 -43.74 -22.46
CA PRO A 432 0.17 -44.37 -21.29
C PRO A 432 0.08 -43.39 -20.11
N GLU A 433 -0.96 -43.53 -19.30
CA GLU A 433 -1.11 -42.80 -18.04
C GLU A 433 0.05 -43.11 -17.09
N GLN A 434 0.63 -42.07 -16.49
CA GLN A 434 1.68 -42.23 -15.48
C GLN A 434 1.12 -42.16 -14.06
N GLN A 435 1.93 -42.58 -13.10
CA GLN A 435 1.61 -42.43 -11.70
C GLN A 435 1.52 -40.94 -11.34
N ARG A 436 0.54 -40.58 -10.52
CA ARG A 436 0.39 -39.22 -10.03
C ARG A 436 1.58 -38.81 -9.14
N PRO A 437 1.98 -37.52 -9.15
CA PRO A 437 3.03 -37.00 -8.28
C PRO A 437 2.72 -37.20 -6.79
N ALA A 438 3.74 -37.11 -5.93
CA ALA A 438 3.54 -37.20 -4.50
C ALA A 438 2.74 -36.00 -3.98
N ASP A 439 1.98 -36.16 -2.89
CA ASP A 439 1.09 -35.10 -2.41
C ASP A 439 1.80 -33.77 -2.17
N HIS A 440 2.98 -33.76 -1.56
CA HIS A 440 3.73 -32.52 -1.34
C HIS A 440 4.18 -31.81 -2.64
N GLU A 441 4.32 -32.52 -3.75
CA GLU A 441 4.69 -31.96 -5.06
C GLU A 441 3.47 -31.45 -5.83
N ARG A 442 2.26 -31.95 -5.50
CA ARG A 442 1.00 -31.62 -6.18
C ARG A 442 0.53 -30.18 -5.96
N LEU A 443 1.05 -29.47 -4.96
CA LEU A 443 0.84 -28.02 -4.81
C LEU A 443 1.79 -27.19 -5.69
N GLY A 444 2.78 -27.84 -6.31
CA GLY A 444 3.70 -27.21 -7.22
C GLY A 444 4.47 -26.06 -6.58
N TYR A 445 4.65 -24.98 -7.33
CA TYR A 445 5.30 -23.76 -6.83
C TYR A 445 4.42 -22.90 -5.91
N GLY A 446 3.19 -23.34 -5.63
CA GLY A 446 2.30 -22.67 -4.69
C GLY A 446 2.80 -22.69 -3.24
N LEU A 447 3.79 -23.54 -2.90
CA LEU A 447 4.39 -23.63 -1.57
C LEU A 447 5.64 -22.74 -1.43
N PRO A 448 5.96 -22.28 -0.20
CA PRO A 448 7.24 -21.64 0.06
C PRO A 448 8.36 -22.68 -0.09
N ARG A 449 9.36 -22.39 -0.93
CA ARG A 449 10.50 -23.29 -1.18
C ARG A 449 11.37 -23.38 0.07
N ASP A 450 11.96 -24.55 0.30
CA ASP A 450 13.04 -24.78 1.27
C ASP A 450 12.75 -24.40 2.72
N SER A 451 11.48 -24.27 3.10
CA SER A 451 11.05 -23.96 4.48
C SER A 451 10.19 -25.07 5.05
N THR A 452 10.67 -25.70 6.12
CA THR A 452 9.90 -26.64 6.95
C THR A 452 8.82 -25.89 7.73
N HIS A 453 7.76 -26.59 8.16
CA HIS A 453 6.74 -26.00 9.02
C HIS A 453 7.33 -25.40 10.31
N ALA A 454 8.36 -26.04 10.88
CA ALA A 454 9.05 -25.52 12.07
C ALA A 454 9.80 -24.20 11.78
N GLU A 455 10.43 -24.08 10.61
CA GLU A 455 11.10 -22.83 10.19
C GLU A 455 10.09 -21.71 9.92
N LEU A 456 8.93 -22.01 9.32
CA LEU A 456 7.85 -21.03 9.15
C LEU A 456 7.36 -20.50 10.50
N VAL A 457 7.17 -21.39 11.49
CA VAL A 457 6.80 -21.02 12.86
C VAL A 457 7.88 -20.13 13.50
N ALA A 458 9.16 -20.47 13.35
CA ALA A 458 10.26 -19.66 13.86
C ALA A 458 10.35 -18.27 13.17
N GLN A 459 10.08 -18.19 11.86
CA GLN A 459 10.01 -16.92 11.14
C GLN A 459 8.89 -16.03 11.68
N ILE A 460 7.71 -16.59 11.96
CA ILE A 460 6.59 -15.86 12.58
C ILE A 460 6.98 -15.34 13.97
N GLU A 461 7.67 -16.14 14.79
CA GLU A 461 8.19 -15.70 16.10
C GLU A 461 9.14 -14.50 15.97
N ARG A 462 10.08 -14.55 15.01
CA ARG A 462 10.99 -13.42 14.74
C ARG A 462 10.24 -12.17 14.30
N ILE A 463 9.27 -12.30 13.40
CA ILE A 463 8.46 -11.18 12.90
C ILE A 463 7.68 -10.52 14.03
N THR A 464 7.00 -11.31 14.86
CA THR A 464 6.19 -10.78 15.96
C THR A 464 7.04 -10.09 17.02
N GLU A 465 8.32 -10.48 17.20
CA GLU A 465 9.24 -9.75 18.08
C GLU A 465 9.79 -8.48 17.41
N ALA A 466 10.21 -8.57 16.14
CA ALA A 466 10.77 -7.45 15.39
C ALA A 466 9.78 -6.28 15.26
N TRP A 467 8.49 -6.58 15.06
CA TRP A 467 7.43 -5.57 14.87
C TRP A 467 7.25 -4.61 16.06
N TRP A 468 7.74 -4.97 17.26
CA TRP A 468 7.73 -4.06 18.41
C TRP A 468 8.73 -2.91 18.30
N SER A 469 9.80 -3.08 17.52
CA SER A 469 10.93 -2.15 17.45
C SER A 469 11.14 -1.57 16.06
N THR A 470 10.67 -2.26 15.03
CA THR A 470 10.89 -1.92 13.64
C THR A 470 9.55 -1.72 12.94
N ASP A 471 9.37 -0.59 12.27
CA ASP A 471 8.19 -0.31 11.47
C ASP A 471 8.30 -1.04 10.12
N PRO A 472 7.39 -1.97 9.77
CA PRO A 472 7.45 -2.74 8.53
C PRO A 472 7.57 -1.88 7.28
N GLY A 473 6.96 -0.69 7.26
CA GLY A 473 7.05 0.24 6.12
C GLY A 473 8.37 1.00 6.02
N SER A 474 9.24 0.92 7.03
CA SER A 474 10.55 1.59 7.07
C SER A 474 11.73 0.68 6.73
N VAL A 475 11.47 -0.62 6.61
CA VAL A 475 12.49 -1.64 6.36
C VAL A 475 12.91 -1.60 4.89
N ASP A 476 14.22 -1.66 4.66
CA ASP A 476 14.79 -1.77 3.31
C ASP A 476 14.27 -3.04 2.63
N TRP A 477 14.05 -3.02 1.32
CA TRP A 477 13.56 -4.17 0.55
C TRP A 477 14.48 -5.41 0.68
N LYS A 478 15.76 -5.20 0.98
CA LYS A 478 16.74 -6.27 1.23
C LYS A 478 16.53 -6.98 2.56
N ASP A 479 15.91 -6.30 3.52
CA ASP A 479 15.74 -6.81 4.87
C ASP A 479 14.50 -7.71 4.96
N ARG A 480 14.79 -9.00 4.93
CA ARG A 480 13.82 -10.10 5.01
C ARG A 480 13.22 -10.29 6.40
N THR A 481 13.38 -9.33 7.32
CA THR A 481 12.81 -9.36 8.67
C THR A 481 11.31 -9.61 8.64
N PHE A 482 10.58 -8.97 7.72
CA PHE A 482 9.13 -9.12 7.57
C PHE A 482 8.71 -10.09 6.45
N SER A 483 9.42 -11.21 6.34
CA SER A 483 9.10 -12.28 5.37
C SER A 483 8.81 -13.63 6.04
N VAL A 484 7.85 -14.38 5.50
CA VAL A 484 7.53 -15.77 5.91
C VAL A 484 7.56 -16.66 4.68
N GLY A 485 8.37 -17.72 4.72
CA GLY A 485 8.55 -18.65 3.61
C GLY A 485 9.08 -17.96 2.35
N GLY A 486 9.91 -16.92 2.51
CA GLY A 486 10.44 -16.12 1.41
C GLY A 486 9.43 -15.17 0.77
N ARG A 487 8.27 -14.95 1.41
CA ARG A 487 7.26 -13.99 0.93
C ARG A 487 7.12 -12.84 1.91
N ASP A 488 7.15 -11.63 1.39
CA ASP A 488 7.00 -10.44 2.21
C ASP A 488 5.56 -10.29 2.72
N LEU A 489 5.48 -9.78 3.94
CA LEU A 489 4.22 -9.45 4.58
C LEU A 489 3.77 -8.08 4.09
N ARG A 490 2.56 -8.02 3.54
CA ARG A 490 1.91 -6.77 3.18
C ARG A 490 1.33 -6.13 4.44
N ASP A 491 1.69 -4.88 4.69
CA ASP A 491 1.11 -4.07 5.75
C ASP A 491 -0.24 -3.49 5.32
N ASP A 492 -1.24 -3.67 6.18
CA ASP A 492 -2.57 -3.12 6.07
C ASP A 492 -2.81 -2.17 7.26
N ASP A 493 -2.61 -0.88 6.98
CA ASP A 493 -2.88 0.25 7.87
C ASP A 493 -2.08 0.23 9.21
N GLY A 494 -0.89 -0.38 9.20
CA GLY A 494 0.02 -0.49 10.35
C GLY A 494 -0.48 -1.41 11.46
N ARG A 495 -1.50 -2.23 11.19
CA ARG A 495 -2.18 -3.06 12.20
C ARG A 495 -2.18 -4.54 11.87
N VAL A 496 -2.10 -4.87 10.59
CA VAL A 496 -2.18 -6.24 10.10
C VAL A 496 -1.11 -6.45 9.06
N LEU A 497 -0.26 -7.43 9.30
CA LEU A 497 0.66 -7.98 8.32
C LEU A 497 0.04 -9.25 7.74
N ARG A 498 0.01 -9.40 6.42
CA ARG A 498 -0.51 -10.63 5.80
C ARG A 498 0.28 -11.06 4.58
N THR A 499 0.35 -12.37 4.36
CA THR A 499 0.89 -12.94 3.12
C THR A 499 0.25 -14.28 2.80
N VAL A 500 0.18 -14.61 1.50
CA VAL A 500 -0.33 -15.89 1.02
C VAL A 500 0.78 -16.93 1.12
N LEU A 501 0.67 -17.88 2.05
CA LEU A 501 1.66 -18.93 2.25
C LEU A 501 1.51 -20.09 1.26
N ALA A 502 0.28 -20.39 0.84
CA ALA A 502 0.06 -21.45 -0.14
C ALA A 502 -1.18 -21.18 -0.98
N VAL A 503 -1.12 -21.56 -2.25
CA VAL A 503 -2.25 -21.55 -3.18
C VAL A 503 -2.41 -22.94 -3.78
N ALA A 504 -3.65 -23.34 -4.04
CA ALA A 504 -3.98 -24.63 -4.60
C ALA A 504 -5.14 -24.52 -5.59
N GLU A 505 -5.14 -25.41 -6.58
CA GLU A 505 -6.24 -25.57 -7.51
C GLU A 505 -7.42 -26.31 -6.86
N PRO A 506 -8.65 -26.19 -7.42
CA PRO A 506 -9.85 -26.86 -6.90
C PRO A 506 -9.73 -28.39 -6.76
N TRP A 507 -8.86 -29.06 -7.52
CA TRP A 507 -8.61 -30.50 -7.45
C TRP A 507 -7.36 -30.90 -6.64
N THR A 508 -6.75 -29.93 -5.95
CA THR A 508 -5.62 -30.15 -5.03
C THR A 508 -5.91 -29.61 -3.62
N VAL A 509 -7.16 -29.25 -3.34
CA VAL A 509 -7.59 -28.69 -2.04
C VAL A 509 -7.30 -29.65 -0.88
N GLU A 510 -7.45 -30.95 -1.10
CA GLU A 510 -7.17 -31.97 -0.08
C GLU A 510 -5.69 -31.99 0.32
N VAL A 511 -4.80 -31.68 -0.62
CA VAL A 511 -3.36 -31.61 -0.37
C VAL A 511 -3.03 -30.33 0.39
N LEU A 512 -3.63 -29.21 0.00
CA LEU A 512 -3.52 -27.95 0.73
C LEU A 512 -3.98 -28.13 2.18
N GLN A 513 -5.12 -28.78 2.40
CA GLN A 513 -5.65 -29.05 3.74
C GLN A 513 -4.70 -29.91 4.56
N ALA A 514 -4.07 -30.93 3.97
CA ALA A 514 -3.08 -31.75 4.66
C ALA A 514 -1.82 -30.94 5.04
N TRP A 515 -1.33 -30.10 4.13
CA TRP A 515 -0.19 -29.23 4.40
C TRP A 515 -0.49 -28.18 5.48
N VAL A 516 -1.66 -27.54 5.40
CA VAL A 516 -2.18 -26.61 6.41
C VAL A 516 -2.35 -27.31 7.76
N GLY A 517 -2.82 -28.56 7.76
CA GLY A 517 -2.90 -29.39 8.96
C GLY A 517 -1.54 -29.56 9.62
N GLY A 518 -0.50 -29.91 8.85
CA GLY A 518 0.87 -30.02 9.37
C GLY A 518 1.44 -28.70 9.92
N LEU A 519 1.14 -27.57 9.25
CA LEU A 519 1.53 -26.25 9.77
C LEU A 519 0.78 -25.91 11.06
N SER A 520 -0.53 -26.17 11.11
CA SER A 520 -1.34 -25.98 12.30
C SER A 520 -0.88 -26.85 13.46
N ASP A 521 -0.52 -28.12 13.21
CA ASP A 521 0.03 -29.03 14.20
C ASP A 521 1.37 -28.49 14.74
N ALA A 522 2.26 -28.01 13.87
CA ALA A 522 3.52 -27.38 14.28
C ALA A 522 3.30 -26.11 15.12
N MET A 523 2.30 -25.29 14.78
CA MET A 523 1.89 -24.12 15.56
C MET A 523 1.31 -24.53 16.92
N GLU A 524 0.45 -25.55 16.99
CA GLU A 524 -0.13 -26.04 18.25
C GLU A 524 0.91 -26.69 19.16
N ASP A 525 1.82 -27.48 18.60
CA ASP A 525 2.95 -28.07 19.33
C ASP A 525 3.83 -26.99 19.95
N ARG A 526 3.94 -25.83 19.26
CA ARG A 526 4.81 -24.73 19.68
C ARG A 526 4.14 -23.73 20.62
N TRP A 527 2.88 -23.35 20.37
CA TRP A 527 2.17 -22.24 21.02
C TRP A 527 0.97 -22.69 21.86
N GLY A 528 0.58 -23.97 21.78
CA GLY A 528 -0.60 -24.53 22.43
C GLY A 528 -1.86 -24.42 21.57
N ALA A 529 -3.01 -24.78 22.17
CA ALA A 529 -4.28 -24.86 21.46
C ALA A 529 -4.73 -23.50 20.89
N ALA A 530 -5.21 -23.51 19.65
CA ALA A 530 -5.71 -22.33 18.97
C ALA A 530 -7.05 -21.83 19.55
N PHE A 531 -7.26 -20.53 19.45
CA PHE A 531 -8.58 -19.90 19.58
C PHE A 531 -9.27 -19.86 18.22
N GLU A 532 -10.59 -20.04 18.19
CA GLU A 532 -11.35 -19.90 16.95
C GLU A 532 -11.73 -18.43 16.72
N MET A 533 -11.14 -17.81 15.69
CA MET A 533 -11.51 -16.47 15.24
C MET A 533 -12.61 -16.56 14.20
N HIS A 534 -13.69 -15.80 14.40
CA HIS A 534 -14.79 -15.71 13.44
C HIS A 534 -14.92 -14.30 12.89
N ALA A 535 -15.13 -14.17 11.58
CA ALA A 535 -15.40 -12.89 10.92
C ALA A 535 -16.81 -12.36 11.21
N ARG A 536 -17.72 -13.23 11.65
CA ARG A 536 -19.09 -12.92 12.10
C ARG A 536 -19.31 -13.49 13.48
N GLU A 537 -20.08 -12.79 14.30
CA GLU A 537 -20.40 -13.25 15.64
C GLU A 537 -21.30 -14.50 15.57
N PRO A 538 -20.88 -15.66 16.11
CA PRO A 538 -21.57 -16.94 15.87
C PRO A 538 -23.04 -16.96 16.30
N LYS A 539 -23.40 -16.21 17.34
CA LYS A 539 -24.76 -16.18 17.90
C LYS A 539 -25.71 -15.27 17.14
N THR A 540 -25.22 -14.10 16.71
CA THR A 540 -26.06 -13.05 16.14
C THR A 540 -25.95 -12.97 14.62
N GLY A 541 -24.90 -13.56 14.04
CA GLY A 541 -24.56 -13.44 12.62
C GLY A 541 -24.06 -12.05 12.23
N MET A 542 -23.92 -11.12 13.18
CA MET A 542 -23.45 -9.76 12.91
C MET A 542 -21.97 -9.77 12.53
N GLU A 543 -21.59 -8.91 11.59
CA GLU A 543 -20.21 -8.78 11.16
C GLU A 543 -19.34 -8.16 12.24
N ARG A 544 -18.19 -8.78 12.51
CA ARG A 544 -17.17 -8.19 13.40
C ARG A 544 -16.42 -7.11 12.64
N LYS A 545 -16.36 -5.90 13.19
CA LYS A 545 -15.68 -4.77 12.57
C LYS A 545 -14.26 -4.61 13.12
N THR A 546 -13.46 -5.66 12.97
CA THR A 546 -12.02 -5.61 13.28
C THR A 546 -11.21 -5.74 12.00
N PRO A 547 -10.00 -5.18 11.93
CA PRO A 547 -9.12 -5.32 10.76
C PRO A 547 -8.96 -6.78 10.31
N VAL A 548 -8.65 -7.70 11.23
CA VAL A 548 -8.48 -9.13 10.89
C VAL A 548 -9.77 -9.74 10.32
N ALA A 549 -10.94 -9.41 10.91
CA ALA A 549 -12.22 -9.89 10.40
C ALA A 549 -12.56 -9.31 9.02
N ARG A 550 -12.09 -8.10 8.69
CA ARG A 550 -12.23 -7.49 7.36
C ARG A 550 -11.39 -8.23 6.33
N VAL A 551 -10.14 -8.57 6.65
CA VAL A 551 -9.26 -9.39 5.81
C VAL A 551 -9.91 -10.76 5.55
N MET A 552 -10.36 -11.46 6.59
CA MET A 552 -11.07 -12.73 6.47
C MET A 552 -12.31 -12.66 5.56
N ARG A 553 -13.11 -11.58 5.68
CA ARG A 553 -14.26 -11.37 4.80
C ARG A 553 -13.85 -11.10 3.35
N GLY A 554 -12.81 -10.31 3.13
CA GLY A 554 -12.28 -10.03 1.79
C GLY A 554 -11.82 -11.31 1.07
N ILE A 555 -11.19 -12.23 1.82
CA ILE A 555 -10.77 -13.54 1.29
C ILE A 555 -11.97 -14.48 1.07
N GLY A 556 -13.05 -14.34 1.84
CA GLY A 556 -14.21 -15.24 1.78
C GLY A 556 -14.11 -16.44 2.73
N ILE A 557 -13.21 -16.42 3.71
CA ILE A 557 -13.04 -17.46 4.73
C ILE A 557 -13.49 -16.89 6.09
N MET A 558 -14.59 -17.41 6.64
CA MET A 558 -15.27 -16.78 7.80
C MET A 558 -14.77 -17.24 9.17
N SER A 559 -13.92 -18.27 9.24
CA SER A 559 -13.38 -18.83 10.48
C SER A 559 -11.93 -19.27 10.29
N ALA A 560 -11.08 -19.03 11.27
CA ALA A 560 -9.68 -19.45 11.25
C ALA A 560 -9.16 -19.73 12.68
N PRO A 561 -8.25 -20.71 12.86
CA PRO A 561 -7.50 -20.83 14.11
C PRO A 561 -6.56 -19.62 14.29
N MET A 562 -6.43 -19.18 15.54
CA MET A 562 -5.65 -18.02 15.94
C MET A 562 -4.89 -18.28 17.24
N TRP A 563 -3.65 -17.81 17.32
CA TRP A 563 -2.77 -17.89 18.49
C TRP A 563 -2.31 -16.51 18.92
N TRP A 564 -1.88 -16.42 20.18
CA TRP A 564 -1.16 -15.26 20.70
C TRP A 564 0.32 -15.58 20.70
N VAL A 565 1.13 -14.72 20.08
CA VAL A 565 2.58 -14.88 19.98
C VAL A 565 3.22 -13.51 20.19
N ASN A 566 4.01 -13.35 21.26
CA ASN A 566 4.70 -12.09 21.60
C ASN A 566 3.77 -10.87 21.62
N GLY A 567 2.54 -11.03 22.14
CA GLY A 567 1.52 -9.98 22.18
C GLY A 567 0.79 -9.70 20.85
N HIS A 568 1.05 -10.46 19.78
CA HIS A 568 0.40 -10.35 18.48
C HIS A 568 -0.59 -11.50 18.22
N ALA A 569 -1.66 -11.21 17.48
CA ALA A 569 -2.63 -12.20 17.05
C ALA A 569 -2.15 -12.84 15.73
N VAL A 570 -1.83 -14.13 15.75
CA VAL A 570 -1.42 -14.88 14.56
C VAL A 570 -2.57 -15.78 14.13
N ALA A 571 -3.14 -15.55 12.95
CA ALA A 571 -4.24 -16.35 12.41
C ALA A 571 -3.83 -17.05 11.10
N LEU A 572 -4.13 -18.35 11.01
CA LEU A 572 -3.94 -19.14 9.80
C LEU A 572 -5.26 -19.26 9.05
N VAL A 573 -5.50 -18.35 8.11
CA VAL A 573 -6.73 -18.27 7.32
C VAL A 573 -6.58 -19.17 6.10
N ALA A 574 -7.15 -20.37 6.15
CA ALA A 574 -6.98 -21.37 5.09
C ALA A 574 -8.28 -22.06 4.69
N GLY A 575 -8.45 -22.32 3.40
CA GLY A 575 -9.61 -23.03 2.87
C GLY A 575 -9.95 -22.65 1.43
N ALA A 576 -11.09 -23.15 0.97
CA ALA A 576 -11.70 -22.72 -0.28
C ALA A 576 -12.57 -21.47 0.00
N PRO A 577 -12.25 -20.31 -0.62
CA PRO A 577 -13.05 -19.11 -0.56
C PRO A 577 -14.51 -19.29 -0.99
N ASP A 578 -15.38 -18.36 -0.59
CA ASP A 578 -16.72 -18.28 -1.15
C ASP A 578 -16.63 -18.09 -2.68
N PRO A 579 -17.35 -18.86 -3.51
CA PRO A 579 -17.27 -18.75 -4.97
C PRO A 579 -17.55 -17.34 -5.53
N SER A 580 -18.22 -16.48 -4.75
CA SER A 580 -18.47 -15.08 -5.13
C SER A 580 -17.25 -14.16 -5.02
N THR A 581 -16.20 -14.53 -4.28
CA THR A 581 -14.96 -13.74 -4.23
C THR A 581 -14.05 -14.00 -5.41
N GLY A 582 -14.22 -15.13 -6.12
CA GLY A 582 -13.40 -15.50 -7.27
C GLY A 582 -11.99 -15.99 -6.91
N GLU A 583 -11.69 -16.13 -5.62
CA GLU A 583 -10.38 -16.51 -5.10
C GLU A 583 -10.14 -18.03 -5.13
N GLU A 584 -8.89 -18.43 -5.35
CA GLU A 584 -8.47 -19.83 -5.31
C GLU A 584 -8.39 -20.36 -3.86
N PRO A 585 -8.51 -21.69 -3.67
CA PRO A 585 -8.14 -22.32 -2.41
C PRO A 585 -6.73 -21.91 -1.96
N GLN A 586 -6.62 -21.33 -0.77
CA GLN A 586 -5.36 -20.74 -0.31
C GLN A 586 -5.20 -20.84 1.20
N ALA A 587 -3.96 -20.66 1.66
CA ALA A 587 -3.57 -20.52 3.06
C ALA A 587 -2.83 -19.21 3.24
N ILE A 588 -3.35 -18.36 4.13
CA ILE A 588 -2.87 -17.00 4.38
C ILE A 588 -2.49 -16.92 5.84
N ILE A 589 -1.30 -16.38 6.13
CA ILE A 589 -0.93 -15.99 7.48
C ILE A 589 -1.32 -14.53 7.69
N VAL A 590 -1.99 -14.26 8.79
CA VAL A 590 -2.40 -12.91 9.19
C VAL A 590 -1.85 -12.66 10.59
N ILE A 591 -0.95 -11.69 10.72
CA ILE A 591 -0.35 -11.27 11.98
C ILE A 591 -0.91 -9.89 12.30
N GLY A 592 -1.77 -9.79 13.30
CA GLY A 592 -2.35 -8.53 13.76
C GLY A 592 -1.72 -8.07 15.07
N ARG A 593 -1.63 -6.74 15.27
CA ARG A 593 -1.46 -6.20 16.62
C ARG A 593 -2.63 -6.61 17.51
N ALA A 594 -2.44 -6.62 18.83
CA ALA A 594 -3.49 -7.06 19.76
C ALA A 594 -4.82 -6.32 19.55
N ASP A 595 -4.80 -5.03 19.22
CA ASP A 595 -6.00 -4.25 18.97
C ASP A 595 -6.64 -4.51 17.58
N ALA A 596 -5.96 -5.19 16.65
CA ALA A 596 -6.49 -5.56 15.33
C ALA A 596 -7.57 -6.66 15.38
N VAL A 597 -7.71 -7.34 16.53
CA VAL A 597 -8.75 -8.33 16.80
C VAL A 597 -9.74 -7.89 17.89
N VAL A 598 -9.54 -6.71 18.49
CA VAL A 598 -10.39 -6.18 19.57
C VAL A 598 -11.40 -5.18 19.02
N ASP A 599 -12.68 -5.45 19.21
CA ASP A 599 -13.74 -4.45 19.04
C ASP A 599 -14.23 -3.97 20.40
N ILE A 600 -13.62 -2.89 20.91
CA ILE A 600 -13.97 -2.32 22.22
C ILE A 600 -15.39 -1.71 22.25
N MET A 601 -16.10 -1.57 21.12
CA MET A 601 -17.45 -1.02 21.06
C MET A 601 -18.49 -1.99 20.49
N ARG A 602 -18.17 -3.27 20.31
CA ARG A 602 -19.09 -4.33 19.83
C ARG A 602 -19.88 -3.92 18.58
N GLY A 603 -19.23 -3.27 17.62
CA GLY A 603 -19.81 -2.88 16.33
C GLY A 603 -20.63 -1.59 16.35
N THR A 604 -20.77 -0.95 17.52
CA THR A 604 -21.45 0.34 17.69
C THR A 604 -20.79 1.39 16.80
N ARG A 605 -21.57 2.04 15.94
CA ARG A 605 -21.03 3.04 15.00
C ARG A 605 -20.59 4.30 15.76
N ALA A 606 -19.61 5.03 15.23
CA ALA A 606 -19.07 6.24 15.88
C ALA A 606 -20.16 7.29 16.18
N TRP A 607 -21.07 7.51 15.24
CA TRP A 607 -22.19 8.44 15.42
C TRP A 607 -23.17 7.99 16.51
N GLU A 608 -23.46 6.69 16.58
CA GLU A 608 -24.38 6.11 17.55
C GLU A 608 -23.79 6.26 18.96
N LEU A 609 -22.48 5.99 19.10
CA LEU A 609 -21.76 6.23 20.35
C LEU A 609 -21.77 7.72 20.73
N ARG A 610 -21.56 8.62 19.77
CA ARG A 610 -21.60 10.08 19.97
C ARG A 610 -22.98 10.56 20.46
N GLN A 611 -24.07 10.04 19.89
CA GLN A 611 -25.42 10.35 20.36
C GLN A 611 -25.68 9.82 21.77
N ARG A 612 -25.36 8.55 22.03
CA ARG A 612 -25.60 7.91 23.34
C ARG A 612 -24.84 8.63 24.46
N THR A 613 -23.55 8.89 24.25
CA THR A 613 -22.70 9.60 25.23
C THR A 613 -23.19 11.03 25.48
N ARG A 614 -23.72 11.73 24.46
CA ARG A 614 -24.31 13.06 24.61
C ARG A 614 -25.61 13.05 25.42
N VAL A 615 -26.50 12.07 25.20
CA VAL A 615 -27.74 11.91 25.99
C VAL A 615 -27.40 11.62 27.45
N ILE A 616 -26.49 10.67 27.68
CA ILE A 616 -26.03 10.30 29.02
C ILE A 616 -25.45 11.52 29.72
N ALA A 617 -24.51 12.25 29.10
CA ALA A 617 -23.89 13.42 29.72
C ALA A 617 -24.89 14.56 29.99
N SER A 618 -25.86 14.77 29.09
CA SER A 618 -26.93 15.76 29.28
C SER A 618 -27.82 15.42 30.47
N LEU A 619 -28.19 14.14 30.63
CA LEU A 619 -28.94 13.68 31.79
C LEU A 619 -28.12 13.79 33.07
N ALA A 620 -26.86 13.35 33.04
CA ALA A 620 -25.96 13.41 34.19
C ALA A 620 -25.79 14.86 34.70
N THR A 621 -25.75 15.84 33.79
CA THR A 621 -25.75 17.27 34.14
C THR A 621 -27.01 17.65 34.94
N GLU A 622 -28.18 17.18 34.50
CA GLU A 622 -29.46 17.52 35.13
C GLU A 622 -29.68 16.81 36.46
N VAL A 623 -29.39 15.51 36.54
CA VAL A 623 -29.75 14.68 37.71
C VAL A 623 -28.63 14.53 38.72
N ALA A 624 -27.37 14.66 38.29
CA ALA A 624 -26.19 14.44 39.14
C ALA A 624 -25.29 15.69 39.24
N GLY A 625 -25.60 16.78 38.53
CA GLY A 625 -24.80 18.00 38.53
C GLY A 625 -23.43 17.84 37.86
N GLU A 626 -23.29 16.83 37.01
CA GLU A 626 -22.06 16.57 36.25
C GLU A 626 -21.78 17.67 35.20
N PRO A 627 -20.54 17.88 34.76
CA PRO A 627 -20.24 18.88 33.73
C PRO A 627 -20.97 18.60 32.41
N ALA A 628 -21.57 19.64 31.83
CA ALA A 628 -22.22 19.55 30.52
C ALA A 628 -21.19 19.28 29.40
N PRO A 629 -21.58 18.61 28.30
CA PRO A 629 -20.73 18.50 27.13
C PRO A 629 -20.29 19.86 26.59
N GLN A 630 -19.04 19.95 26.13
CA GLN A 630 -18.42 21.20 25.68
C GLN A 630 -17.83 21.06 24.28
N GLU A 631 -17.89 22.15 23.51
CA GLU A 631 -17.16 22.29 22.26
C GLU A 631 -15.73 22.76 22.58
N ILE A 632 -14.73 22.15 21.92
CA ILE A 632 -13.32 22.45 22.11
C ILE A 632 -12.60 22.54 20.77
N ALA A 633 -11.82 23.61 20.61
CA ALA A 633 -11.02 23.83 19.41
C ALA A 633 -10.06 22.67 19.13
N TRP A 634 -10.19 22.08 17.95
CA TRP A 634 -9.43 20.92 17.51
C TRP A 634 -8.44 21.27 16.39
N ARG A 635 -7.26 20.64 16.35
CA ARG A 635 -6.26 20.87 15.32
C ARG A 635 -6.31 19.86 14.15
N GLY A 636 -7.43 19.19 13.94
CA GLY A 636 -7.64 18.24 12.83
C GLY A 636 -7.78 18.87 11.44
N PRO A 637 -8.13 18.07 10.41
CA PRO A 637 -8.30 18.54 9.04
C PRO A 637 -9.44 19.54 8.91
N HIS A 638 -9.41 20.32 7.83
CA HIS A 638 -10.56 21.12 7.42
C HIS A 638 -11.61 20.23 6.77
N LEU A 639 -12.86 20.68 6.75
CA LEU A 639 -13.88 20.04 5.92
C LEU A 639 -13.42 20.06 4.45
N ALA A 640 -13.65 18.96 3.73
CA ALA A 640 -13.28 18.84 2.33
C ALA A 640 -13.85 20.02 1.51
N GLY A 641 -13.00 20.63 0.68
CA GLY A 641 -13.37 21.81 -0.11
C GLY A 641 -13.63 23.10 0.68
N SER A 642 -13.33 23.16 1.99
CA SER A 642 -13.59 24.29 2.87
C SER A 642 -12.36 24.68 3.70
N SER A 643 -12.30 25.94 4.14
CA SER A 643 -11.30 26.41 5.11
C SER A 643 -11.77 26.27 6.56
N VAL A 644 -12.96 25.73 6.80
CA VAL A 644 -13.54 25.59 8.14
C VAL A 644 -13.00 24.33 8.82
N ARG A 645 -12.61 24.48 10.09
CA ARG A 645 -12.18 23.39 10.97
C ARG A 645 -13.15 23.30 12.15
N PRO A 646 -14.13 22.38 12.12
CA PRO A 646 -15.08 22.21 13.21
C PRO A 646 -14.40 21.83 14.52
N ASP A 647 -14.90 22.39 15.62
CA ASP A 647 -14.51 22.03 16.98
C ASP A 647 -14.90 20.58 17.28
N ALA A 648 -14.09 19.90 18.10
CA ALA A 648 -14.46 18.60 18.66
C ALA A 648 -15.44 18.81 19.82
N VAL A 649 -16.19 17.76 20.17
CA VAL A 649 -17.06 17.76 21.36
C VAL A 649 -16.45 16.84 22.40
N ARG A 650 -16.42 17.28 23.66
CA ARG A 650 -15.96 16.49 24.79
C ARG A 650 -17.01 16.36 25.88
N GLY A 651 -16.93 15.27 26.64
CA GLY A 651 -17.76 15.05 27.81
C GLY A 651 -17.29 13.84 28.62
N ARG A 652 -18.06 13.49 29.65
CA ARG A 652 -17.75 12.40 30.57
C ARG A 652 -18.97 11.49 30.78
N VAL A 653 -18.71 10.20 30.94
CA VAL A 653 -19.69 9.19 31.35
C VAL A 653 -19.15 8.48 32.58
N ARG A 654 -20.00 8.26 33.58
CA ARG A 654 -19.69 7.37 34.71
C ARG A 654 -20.09 5.94 34.34
N ALA A 655 -19.19 5.01 34.56
CA ALA A 655 -19.36 3.59 34.34
C ALA A 655 -18.92 2.85 35.62
N ASP A 656 -19.82 2.78 36.59
CA ASP A 656 -19.61 2.18 37.91
C ASP A 656 -18.48 2.84 38.72
N ASP A 657 -17.32 2.19 38.80
CA ASP A 657 -16.10 2.61 39.49
C ASP A 657 -15.12 3.37 38.59
N HIS A 658 -15.50 3.62 37.32
CA HIS A 658 -14.71 4.37 36.35
C HIS A 658 -15.46 5.57 35.79
N TYR A 659 -14.71 6.62 35.46
CA TYR A 659 -15.13 7.70 34.58
C TYR A 659 -14.45 7.51 33.22
N TRP A 660 -15.24 7.67 32.17
CA TRP A 660 -14.77 7.66 30.79
C TRP A 660 -14.98 9.02 30.18
N VAL A 661 -13.88 9.66 29.78
CA VAL A 661 -13.90 10.94 29.08
C VAL A 661 -13.75 10.66 27.59
N TRP A 662 -14.65 11.24 26.81
CA TRP A 662 -14.70 11.07 25.37
C TRP A 662 -14.46 12.41 24.68
N HIS A 663 -13.75 12.37 23.56
CA HIS A 663 -13.64 13.45 22.60
C HIS A 663 -14.02 12.92 21.23
N PHE A 664 -14.94 13.56 20.53
CA PHE A 664 -15.35 13.19 19.18
C PHE A 664 -15.14 14.35 18.21
N ALA A 665 -14.44 14.06 17.12
CA ALA A 665 -14.20 14.96 16.02
C ALA A 665 -15.29 14.85 14.94
N HIS A 666 -15.33 15.82 14.03
CA HIS A 666 -16.33 15.88 12.95
C HIS A 666 -16.10 14.83 11.85
N ASP A 667 -14.87 14.35 11.68
CA ASP A 667 -14.48 13.34 10.68
C ASP A 667 -14.65 11.89 11.18
N GLY A 668 -15.36 11.72 12.31
CA GLY A 668 -15.61 10.42 12.92
C GLY A 668 -14.48 9.90 13.81
N ARG A 669 -13.30 10.54 13.85
CA ARG A 669 -12.23 10.17 14.78
C ARG A 669 -12.57 10.58 16.22
N GLY A 670 -11.89 9.97 17.18
CA GLY A 670 -12.15 10.25 18.59
C GLY A 670 -11.11 9.72 19.55
N LEU A 671 -11.23 10.12 20.81
CA LEU A 671 -10.37 9.71 21.91
C LEU A 671 -11.23 9.31 23.10
N LEU A 672 -10.93 8.16 23.70
CA LEU A 672 -11.54 7.62 24.91
C LEU A 672 -10.46 7.42 25.97
N MET A 673 -10.71 7.95 27.16
CA MET A 673 -9.78 7.91 28.27
C MET A 673 -10.48 7.42 29.53
N SER A 674 -9.86 6.45 30.21
CA SER A 674 -10.38 5.86 31.45
C SER A 674 -9.72 6.45 32.69
N PHE A 675 -10.52 6.72 33.71
CA PHE A 675 -10.12 7.25 35.01
C PHE A 675 -10.85 6.51 36.13
N PRO A 676 -10.20 6.20 37.25
CA PRO A 676 -10.89 5.64 38.42
C PRO A 676 -11.74 6.70 39.12
N VAL A 677 -12.88 6.30 39.68
CA VAL A 677 -13.77 7.17 40.46
C VAL A 677 -13.22 7.41 41.88
N ASP A 678 -12.61 6.39 42.48
CA ASP A 678 -12.09 6.48 43.86
C ASP A 678 -10.83 7.36 43.91
N ALA A 679 -10.80 8.30 44.86
CA ALA A 679 -9.67 9.20 45.07
C ALA A 679 -8.38 8.46 45.46
N ALA A 680 -8.47 7.33 46.17
CA ALA A 680 -7.31 6.51 46.51
C ALA A 680 -6.74 5.82 45.26
N ALA A 681 -7.60 5.18 44.46
CA ALA A 681 -7.22 4.59 43.17
C ALA A 681 -6.77 5.63 42.14
N ALA A 682 -7.30 6.86 42.21
CA ALA A 682 -6.88 7.98 41.37
C ALA A 682 -5.51 8.54 41.75
N GLU A 683 -5.13 8.48 43.03
CA GLU A 683 -3.78 8.83 43.48
C GLU A 683 -2.77 7.74 43.08
N GLU A 684 -3.15 6.47 43.20
CA GLU A 684 -2.34 5.33 42.76
C GLU A 684 -2.16 5.28 41.23
N ALA A 685 -3.18 5.71 40.47
CA ALA A 685 -3.11 5.85 39.01
C ALA A 685 -2.27 7.05 38.53
N ARG A 686 -1.88 7.99 39.42
CA ARG A 686 -0.97 9.10 39.08
C ARG A 686 0.47 8.61 39.01
N LEU A 687 0.79 7.96 37.90
CA LEU A 687 2.16 7.72 37.48
C LEU A 687 2.88 9.03 37.14
N SER A 688 4.21 8.97 36.94
CA SER A 688 5.00 10.14 36.53
C SER A 688 4.50 10.75 35.20
N PHE A 689 4.89 11.99 34.91
CA PHE A 689 4.54 12.62 33.63
C PHE A 689 5.00 11.76 32.44
N GLU A 690 6.20 11.20 32.53
CA GLU A 690 6.82 10.34 31.52
C GLU A 690 6.03 9.04 31.32
N ASP A 691 5.52 8.41 32.39
CA ASP A 691 4.68 7.22 32.28
C ASP A 691 3.33 7.52 31.60
N GLN A 692 2.74 8.68 31.92
CA GLN A 692 1.51 9.15 31.27
C GLN A 692 1.77 9.51 29.80
N ALA A 693 2.92 10.11 29.48
CA ALA A 693 3.32 10.37 28.10
C ALA A 693 3.46 9.05 27.31
N ARG A 694 4.04 7.98 27.89
CA ARG A 694 4.09 6.66 27.25
C ARG A 694 2.68 6.12 26.95
N LEU A 695 1.71 6.27 27.86
CA LEU A 695 0.31 5.88 27.62
C LEU A 695 -0.36 6.60 26.44
N PHE A 696 0.12 7.79 26.06
CA PHE A 696 -0.36 8.54 24.91
C PHE A 696 0.47 8.31 23.64
N ALA A 697 1.54 7.52 23.69
CA ALA A 697 2.35 7.20 22.51
C ALA A 697 1.49 6.57 21.40
N GLY A 698 1.83 6.85 20.15
CA GLY A 698 1.11 6.34 18.97
C GLY A 698 -0.27 6.96 18.69
N VAL A 699 -0.77 7.88 19.53
CA VAL A 699 -1.99 8.65 19.23
C VAL A 699 -1.65 9.76 18.21
N PRO A 700 -2.45 9.96 17.15
CA PRO A 700 -2.23 11.03 16.18
C PRO A 700 -2.10 12.42 16.83
N VAL A 701 -1.16 13.24 16.34
CA VAL A 701 -0.82 14.55 16.91
C VAL A 701 -2.03 15.48 16.98
N ASP A 702 -2.91 15.44 15.99
CA ASP A 702 -4.12 16.25 15.97
C ASP A 702 -5.15 15.81 17.04
N LEU A 703 -5.29 14.51 17.33
CA LEU A 703 -6.09 14.01 18.45
C LEU A 703 -5.42 14.33 19.80
N LEU A 704 -4.08 14.21 19.92
CA LEU A 704 -3.34 14.60 21.14
C LEU A 704 -3.55 16.08 21.50
N SER A 705 -3.75 16.94 20.50
CA SER A 705 -4.00 18.38 20.70
C SER A 705 -5.28 18.71 21.49
N LEU A 706 -6.18 17.73 21.64
CA LEU A 706 -7.42 17.85 22.41
C LEU A 706 -7.20 17.81 23.92
N VAL A 707 -6.10 17.20 24.36
CA VAL A 707 -5.84 16.90 25.78
C VAL A 707 -4.52 17.46 26.30
N THR A 708 -3.55 17.67 25.41
CA THR A 708 -2.21 18.14 25.77
C THR A 708 -2.21 19.65 26.04
N ASP A 709 -1.66 20.08 27.19
CA ASP A 709 -1.59 21.49 27.60
C ASP A 709 -2.95 22.21 27.56
N ARG A 710 -4.05 21.48 27.78
CA ARG A 710 -5.42 22.01 27.81
C ARG A 710 -5.97 22.03 29.23
N ASP A 711 -6.85 22.98 29.47
CA ASP A 711 -7.64 23.02 30.70
C ASP A 711 -8.67 21.86 30.69
N PRO A 712 -8.61 20.93 31.66
CA PRO A 712 -9.58 19.84 31.77
C PRO A 712 -10.99 20.32 32.11
N ASP A 713 -11.17 21.55 32.60
CA ASP A 713 -12.44 22.12 33.07
C ASP A 713 -13.20 21.19 34.05
N GLY A 714 -12.43 20.54 34.92
CA GLY A 714 -12.93 19.59 35.93
C GLY A 714 -13.33 18.21 35.41
N LEU A 715 -13.14 17.90 34.13
CA LEU A 715 -13.50 16.59 33.55
C LEU A 715 -12.59 15.46 34.05
N TYR A 716 -11.29 15.73 34.24
CA TYR A 716 -10.27 14.75 34.61
C TYR A 716 -9.08 15.37 35.35
N PRO A 717 -8.33 14.57 36.14
CA PRO A 717 -7.06 15.00 36.73
C PRO A 717 -5.94 15.11 35.69
N VAL A 718 -4.95 15.96 35.99
CA VAL A 718 -3.82 16.27 35.09
C VAL A 718 -2.50 16.13 35.85
N VAL A 719 -1.49 15.54 35.20
CA VAL A 719 -0.08 15.56 35.62
C VAL A 719 0.68 16.64 34.88
N THR A 720 1.65 17.28 35.54
CA THR A 720 2.43 18.38 34.96
C THR A 720 3.92 18.19 35.17
N ARG A 721 4.73 18.72 34.24
CA ARG A 721 6.18 18.85 34.42
C ARG A 721 6.67 20.27 34.11
N GLU A 722 7.88 20.58 34.56
CA GLU A 722 8.54 21.83 34.18
C GLU A 722 8.85 21.85 32.67
N ARG A 723 8.60 22.98 32.02
CA ARG A 723 8.66 23.09 30.55
C ARG A 723 10.12 22.97 30.06
N PRO A 724 10.46 22.00 29.21
CA PRO A 724 11.80 21.92 28.63
C PRO A 724 12.06 23.12 27.71
N GLY A 725 13.26 23.70 27.78
CA GLY A 725 13.64 24.88 27.00
C GLY A 725 14.03 24.53 25.56
N GLY A 726 13.13 24.73 24.60
CA GLY A 726 13.38 24.56 23.16
C GLY A 726 12.13 24.79 22.29
N SER A 727 12.32 25.23 21.04
CA SER A 727 11.25 25.55 20.06
C SER A 727 10.52 24.31 19.51
N ALA A 728 9.21 24.45 19.26
CA ALA A 728 8.24 23.48 18.71
C ALA A 728 8.57 22.98 17.28
N ILE A 729 8.36 21.74 16.78
CA ILE A 729 7.91 20.38 17.19
C ILE A 729 8.57 19.42 16.15
N PRO A 730 9.15 18.25 16.52
CA PRO A 730 8.50 16.95 16.23
C PRO A 730 8.37 16.05 17.47
N GLY A 731 7.27 15.29 17.58
CA GLY A 731 7.03 14.33 18.67
C GLY A 731 6.01 14.74 19.74
N PHE A 732 5.61 16.01 19.83
CA PHE A 732 4.53 16.62 20.66
C PHE A 732 4.50 16.32 22.18
N LEU A 733 4.56 15.05 22.61
CA LEU A 733 4.67 14.61 24.00
C LEU A 733 5.96 15.08 24.71
N PRO A 734 7.17 14.99 24.13
CA PRO A 734 8.39 15.58 24.71
C PRO A 734 8.35 17.10 24.91
N THR A 735 7.40 17.81 24.29
CA THR A 735 7.22 19.26 24.47
C THR A 735 6.03 19.62 25.37
N ALA A 736 5.20 18.65 25.74
CA ALA A 736 4.02 18.85 26.58
C ALA A 736 4.42 19.20 28.02
N SER A 737 3.65 20.08 28.65
CA SER A 737 3.80 20.47 30.07
C SER A 737 2.71 19.90 30.97
N ALA A 738 1.57 19.52 30.39
CA ALA A 738 0.43 18.95 31.10
C ALA A 738 -0.27 17.86 30.27
N LEU A 739 -0.60 16.74 30.91
CA LEU A 739 -1.31 15.60 30.31
C LEU A 739 -2.36 15.02 31.28
N PRO A 740 -3.45 14.40 30.77
CA PRO A 740 -4.39 13.66 31.61
C PRO A 740 -3.72 12.53 32.38
N ALA A 741 -4.11 12.32 33.64
CA ALA A 741 -3.66 11.18 34.45
C ALA A 741 -4.61 9.98 34.24
N VAL A 742 -4.32 9.16 33.24
CA VAL A 742 -5.20 8.10 32.73
C VAL A 742 -4.74 6.70 33.12
N GLN A 743 -5.69 5.75 33.11
CA GLN A 743 -5.39 4.31 33.20
C GLN A 743 -5.31 3.65 31.83
N ALA A 744 -6.12 4.11 30.87
CA ALA A 744 -6.16 3.61 29.50
C ALA A 744 -6.52 4.70 28.50
N VAL A 745 -5.97 4.58 27.29
CA VAL A 745 -6.22 5.47 26.16
C VAL A 745 -6.56 4.63 24.94
N PHE A 746 -7.73 4.87 24.37
CA PHE A 746 -8.14 4.36 23.07
C PHE A 746 -8.44 5.53 22.14
N TRP A 747 -8.07 5.41 20.88
CA TRP A 747 -8.38 6.42 19.87
C TRP A 747 -9.02 5.74 18.66
N ARG A 748 -9.86 6.47 17.94
CA ARG A 748 -10.51 5.97 16.74
C ARG A 748 -9.84 6.59 15.52
N ASP A 749 -9.40 5.75 14.60
CA ASP A 749 -9.02 6.19 13.25
C ASP A 749 -10.29 6.44 12.40
N ALA A 750 -10.17 6.49 11.07
CA ALA A 750 -11.32 6.67 10.19
C ALA A 750 -12.39 5.55 10.34
N TYR A 751 -11.97 4.34 10.69
CA TYR A 751 -12.76 3.11 10.62
C TYR A 751 -12.95 2.44 11.99
N ASP A 752 -11.90 2.27 12.77
CA ASP A 752 -11.81 1.36 13.90
C ASP A 752 -11.21 2.01 15.15
N TRP A 753 -11.48 1.40 16.32
CA TRP A 753 -10.82 1.77 17.56
C TRP A 753 -9.44 1.10 17.65
N ARG A 754 -8.46 1.86 18.13
CA ARG A 754 -7.07 1.49 18.36
C ARG A 754 -6.70 1.71 19.83
N ALA A 755 -5.86 0.82 20.35
CA ALA A 755 -5.17 1.06 21.60
C ALA A 755 -4.00 2.02 21.34
N SER A 756 -3.64 2.85 22.32
CA SER A 756 -2.40 3.63 22.20
C SER A 756 -1.17 2.70 22.19
N GLY A 757 -0.05 3.19 21.66
CA GLY A 757 1.23 2.49 21.66
C GLY A 757 1.63 2.04 23.06
N GLY A 758 1.52 2.91 24.08
CA GLY A 758 1.81 2.52 25.46
C GLY A 758 0.85 1.48 26.05
N MET A 759 -0.40 1.42 25.58
CA MET A 759 -1.32 0.33 25.96
C MET A 759 -0.92 -0.99 25.30
N LEU A 760 -0.43 -0.95 24.05
CA LEU A 760 0.09 -2.13 23.36
C LEU A 760 1.42 -2.60 23.97
N GLU A 761 2.30 -1.69 24.38
CA GLU A 761 3.53 -2.05 25.10
C GLU A 761 3.25 -2.82 26.40
N ARG A 762 2.14 -2.52 27.09
CA ARG A 762 1.73 -3.29 28.29
C ARG A 762 1.34 -4.74 28.02
N VAL A 763 1.05 -5.09 26.76
CA VAL A 763 0.83 -6.49 26.37
C VAL A 763 2.11 -7.15 25.86
N ARG A 764 3.22 -6.40 25.77
CA ARG A 764 4.53 -6.94 25.40
C ARG A 764 5.12 -7.73 26.58
N PRO A 765 5.61 -8.95 26.36
CA PRO A 765 6.16 -9.79 27.44
C PRO A 765 7.36 -9.15 28.14
N ALA A 766 8.28 -8.55 27.38
CA ALA A 766 9.46 -7.88 27.92
C ALA A 766 9.10 -6.72 28.87
N PHE A 767 7.99 -6.02 28.59
CA PHE A 767 7.47 -4.97 29.46
C PHE A 767 6.89 -5.57 30.76
N ALA A 768 6.13 -6.66 30.67
CA ALA A 768 5.56 -7.34 31.83
C ALA A 768 6.64 -7.84 32.80
N ALA A 769 7.71 -8.47 32.28
CA ALA A 769 8.84 -8.92 33.10
C ALA A 769 9.58 -7.75 33.79
N ALA A 770 9.75 -6.62 33.10
CA ALA A 770 10.33 -5.41 33.68
C ALA A 770 9.44 -4.79 34.76
N ALA A 771 8.12 -4.81 34.57
CA ALA A 771 7.15 -4.33 35.57
C ALA A 771 7.16 -5.21 36.83
N GLU A 772 7.15 -6.54 36.69
CA GLU A 772 7.22 -7.48 37.82
C GLU A 772 8.54 -7.33 38.62
N ALA A 773 9.66 -7.10 37.94
CA ALA A 773 10.94 -6.86 38.60
C ALA A 773 10.94 -5.54 39.39
N ALA A 774 10.35 -4.47 38.83
CA ALA A 774 10.21 -3.19 39.52
C ALA A 774 9.28 -3.28 40.75
N GLU A 775 8.21 -4.08 40.69
CA GLU A 775 7.34 -4.32 41.84
C GLU A 775 8.02 -5.16 42.95
N ALA A 776 8.88 -6.11 42.57
CA ALA A 776 9.63 -6.93 43.52
C ALA A 776 10.74 -6.16 44.26
N GLU A 777 11.27 -5.08 43.66
CA GLU A 777 12.28 -4.20 44.28
C GLU A 777 11.69 -3.10 45.19
N GLY A 778 10.36 -2.97 45.26
CA GLY A 778 9.63 -1.93 45.99
C GLY A 778 9.63 -2.00 47.54
N ASP A 779 10.52 -2.77 48.18
CA ASP A 779 10.61 -2.83 49.65
C ASP A 779 12.07 -2.93 50.15
N ALA A 780 12.90 -1.93 49.82
CA ALA A 780 14.13 -1.61 50.57
C ALA A 780 14.59 -0.15 50.33
N ASP A 781 14.46 0.65 51.38
CA ASP A 781 14.83 2.06 51.48
C ASP A 781 16.36 2.27 51.29
N ALA A 782 16.80 2.69 50.09
CA ALA A 782 18.01 3.50 49.83
C ALA A 782 18.16 3.88 48.34
N ALA A 783 17.87 5.14 47.98
CA ALA A 783 18.46 5.83 46.82
C ALA A 783 19.73 6.60 47.30
N PRO A 784 20.62 7.20 46.45
CA PRO A 784 20.43 7.57 45.04
C PRO A 784 21.69 7.52 44.11
N ASP A 785 21.48 7.97 42.87
CA ASP A 785 22.41 8.58 41.90
C ASP A 785 23.30 7.73 40.96
N SER A 786 23.28 8.17 39.70
CA SER A 786 24.07 7.80 38.50
C SER A 786 23.68 6.55 37.70
N ALA A 787 22.93 6.78 36.62
CA ALA A 787 23.12 6.08 35.35
C ALA A 787 22.82 7.06 34.21
N LEU A 788 23.81 7.92 33.93
CA LEU A 788 24.00 8.62 32.67
C LEU A 788 24.77 7.67 31.74
N ASP A 789 24.42 7.72 30.45
CA ASP A 789 25.24 7.39 29.28
C ASP A 789 26.16 6.18 29.35
N THR A 790 25.75 5.11 28.67
CA THR A 790 26.62 4.44 27.70
C THR A 790 25.76 3.79 26.63
N ALA A 791 25.70 4.42 25.45
CA ALA A 791 25.62 3.67 24.20
C ALA A 791 26.90 2.82 24.04
N PRO A 792 26.82 1.67 23.38
CA PRO A 792 27.97 1.16 22.66
C PRO A 792 27.60 0.93 21.20
N ASP A 793 28.14 1.78 20.32
CA ASP A 793 28.43 1.40 18.94
C ASP A 793 29.93 1.14 18.83
N SER A 794 30.30 -0.09 18.45
CA SER A 794 31.34 -0.44 17.46
C SER A 794 31.71 -1.93 17.53
N ALA A 795 31.05 -2.68 16.65
CA ALA A 795 31.53 -3.68 15.69
C ALA A 795 32.74 -4.64 15.93
N HIS A 796 32.51 -5.83 15.37
CA HIS A 796 33.42 -6.86 14.83
C HIS A 796 33.84 -8.09 15.66
N ASP A 797 33.48 -9.23 15.06
CA ASP A 797 33.99 -10.60 15.21
C ASP A 797 33.76 -11.37 16.52
N THR A 798 32.65 -12.12 16.54
CA THR A 798 32.75 -13.59 16.62
C THR A 798 31.48 -14.27 16.07
N ILE A 799 31.57 -14.74 14.83
CA ILE A 799 30.69 -15.76 14.27
C ILE A 799 30.95 -17.08 15.03
N ARG A 800 30.03 -17.43 15.94
CA ARG A 800 29.57 -18.79 16.35
C ARG A 800 29.22 -18.83 17.85
N GLY A 801 27.92 -18.99 18.14
CA GLY A 801 27.46 -19.61 19.38
C GLY A 801 26.11 -19.09 19.86
N ASP A 802 25.03 -19.78 19.50
CA ASP A 802 23.77 -19.93 20.24
C ASP A 802 23.31 -18.74 21.12
N ASP A 803 22.79 -17.67 20.50
CA ASP A 803 21.84 -16.80 21.19
C ASP A 803 20.48 -17.52 21.25
N GLN A 804 20.24 -18.19 22.38
CA GLN A 804 18.93 -18.73 22.75
C GLN A 804 17.91 -17.58 22.72
N HIS A 805 17.15 -17.47 21.63
CA HIS A 805 15.95 -16.66 21.60
C HIS A 805 15.07 -17.10 22.77
N ALA A 806 14.74 -16.18 23.67
CA ALA A 806 13.82 -16.44 24.77
C ALA A 806 12.53 -17.05 24.21
N ALA A 807 11.94 -18.03 24.91
CA ALA A 807 10.69 -18.64 24.45
C ALA A 807 9.61 -17.55 24.29
N PRO A 808 8.82 -17.57 23.19
CA PRO A 808 7.76 -16.61 22.94
C PRO A 808 6.69 -16.78 24.01
N ASP A 809 6.18 -15.65 24.46
CA ASP A 809 5.04 -15.63 25.40
C ASP A 809 3.74 -15.71 24.60
N THR A 810 2.88 -16.64 25.01
CA THR A 810 1.57 -16.90 24.40
C THR A 810 0.41 -16.43 25.28
N SER A 811 0.71 -15.61 26.29
CA SER A 811 -0.28 -15.00 27.17
C SER A 811 -1.27 -14.14 26.40
N ASN A 812 -2.55 -14.24 26.77
CA ASN A 812 -3.66 -13.59 26.07
C ASN A 812 -3.73 -12.08 26.39
N PRO A 813 -3.46 -11.18 25.40
CA PRO A 813 -3.51 -9.72 25.58
C PRO A 813 -4.89 -9.17 25.95
N PHE A 814 -5.98 -9.91 25.70
CA PHE A 814 -7.33 -9.48 26.09
C PHE A 814 -7.45 -9.27 27.61
N ALA A 815 -6.71 -10.04 28.42
CA ALA A 815 -6.73 -9.88 29.87
C ALA A 815 -6.30 -8.47 30.31
N THR A 816 -5.48 -7.79 29.50
CA THR A 816 -4.97 -6.44 29.76
C THR A 816 -5.83 -5.38 29.07
N LEU A 817 -6.04 -5.50 27.75
CA LEU A 817 -6.75 -4.49 26.93
C LEU A 817 -8.27 -4.43 27.18
N TYR A 818 -8.84 -5.48 27.77
CA TYR A 818 -10.27 -5.57 28.07
C TYR A 818 -10.52 -5.76 29.57
N SER A 819 -9.54 -5.45 30.41
CA SER A 819 -9.62 -5.71 31.84
C SER A 819 -10.68 -4.84 32.52
N ALA A 820 -11.27 -5.37 33.59
CA ALA A 820 -12.13 -4.59 34.48
C ALA A 820 -11.35 -3.50 35.24
N VAL A 821 -10.02 -3.67 35.36
CA VAL A 821 -9.10 -2.72 36.03
C VAL A 821 -9.01 -1.40 35.27
N ILE A 822 -9.16 -1.42 33.95
CA ILE A 822 -9.18 -0.21 33.12
C ILE A 822 -10.61 0.22 32.75
N GLY A 823 -11.64 -0.49 33.23
CA GLY A 823 -13.05 -0.09 33.09
C GLY A 823 -13.72 -0.36 31.74
N VAL A 824 -13.12 -1.14 30.83
CA VAL A 824 -13.68 -1.36 29.47
C VAL A 824 -15.03 -2.11 29.51
N PRO A 825 -15.19 -3.22 30.25
CA PRO A 825 -16.49 -3.89 30.38
C PRO A 825 -17.59 -2.97 30.93
N GLN A 826 -17.24 -2.12 31.91
CA GLN A 826 -18.15 -1.16 32.53
C GLN A 826 -18.58 -0.09 31.53
N LEU A 827 -17.64 0.44 30.72
CA LEU A 827 -17.96 1.39 29.66
C LEU A 827 -18.96 0.82 28.67
N GLN A 828 -18.71 -0.39 28.17
CA GLN A 828 -19.57 -1.03 27.19
C GLN A 828 -20.99 -1.20 27.72
N TRP A 829 -21.14 -1.60 28.98
CA TRP A 829 -22.43 -1.69 29.62
C TRP A 829 -23.09 -0.31 29.78
N ALA A 830 -22.34 0.71 30.22
CA ALA A 830 -22.86 2.06 30.39
C ALA A 830 -23.37 2.67 29.07
N VAL A 831 -22.72 2.41 27.94
CA VAL A 831 -23.17 2.91 26.63
C VAL A 831 -24.06 1.92 25.85
N GLY A 832 -24.38 0.76 26.43
CA GLY A 832 -25.17 -0.30 25.79
C GLY A 832 -24.54 -0.82 24.49
N ALA A 833 -23.21 -0.98 24.44
CA ALA A 833 -22.46 -1.30 23.23
C ALA A 833 -22.99 -2.58 22.53
N GLY A 834 -23.40 -2.46 21.27
CA GLY A 834 -23.97 -3.55 20.48
C GLY A 834 -25.41 -3.93 20.82
N GLU A 835 -26.09 -3.18 21.71
CA GLU A 835 -27.47 -3.42 22.14
C GLU A 835 -28.38 -2.25 21.77
N GLU A 836 -29.70 -2.45 21.80
CA GLU A 836 -30.68 -1.36 21.68
C GLU A 836 -30.54 -0.41 22.89
N PHE A 837 -30.58 0.90 22.65
CA PHE A 837 -30.37 1.89 23.70
C PHE A 837 -31.45 2.99 23.65
N GLY A 838 -32.31 3.04 24.67
CA GLY A 838 -33.49 3.92 24.67
C GLY A 838 -33.84 4.48 26.05
N SER A 839 -34.84 5.35 26.10
CA SER A 839 -35.29 6.05 27.33
C SER A 839 -35.67 5.09 28.47
N HIS A 840 -36.21 3.92 28.15
CA HIS A 840 -36.56 2.89 29.13
C HIS A 840 -35.35 2.27 29.83
N ILE A 841 -34.19 2.18 29.16
CA ILE A 841 -32.93 1.71 29.76
C ILE A 841 -32.38 2.80 30.68
N LEU A 842 -32.36 4.05 30.22
CA LEU A 842 -31.87 5.17 31.02
C LEU A 842 -32.66 5.37 32.34
N ALA A 843 -33.95 5.03 32.33
CA ALA A 843 -34.84 5.11 33.47
C ALA A 843 -34.91 3.83 34.32
N ASP A 844 -34.21 2.75 33.94
CA ASP A 844 -34.12 1.55 34.76
C ASP A 844 -33.33 1.84 36.04
N ASP A 845 -33.83 1.39 37.19
CA ASP A 845 -33.21 1.67 38.49
C ASP A 845 -31.79 1.10 38.60
N ARG A 846 -31.50 -0.05 37.97
CA ARG A 846 -30.16 -0.65 37.99
C ARG A 846 -29.21 0.11 37.10
N TYR A 847 -29.67 0.52 35.92
CA TYR A 847 -28.87 1.34 35.01
C TYR A 847 -28.57 2.72 35.62
N SER A 848 -29.61 3.43 36.07
CA SER A 848 -29.49 4.81 36.54
C SER A 848 -28.67 4.95 37.82
N SER A 849 -28.76 3.97 38.73
CA SER A 849 -27.91 3.94 39.93
C SER A 849 -26.42 3.80 39.62
N VAL A 850 -26.05 3.06 38.58
CA VAL A 850 -24.64 2.85 38.20
C VAL A 850 -24.09 4.01 37.36
N VAL A 851 -24.87 4.50 36.38
CA VAL A 851 -24.41 5.52 35.41
C VAL A 851 -24.61 6.95 35.91
N PHE A 852 -25.62 7.22 36.73
CA PHE A 852 -25.91 8.58 37.23
C PHE A 852 -25.74 8.72 38.74
N GLY A 853 -25.65 7.61 39.49
CA GLY A 853 -25.67 7.61 40.96
C GLY A 853 -27.02 8.04 41.54
N HIS A 854 -28.02 8.31 40.69
CA HIS A 854 -29.32 8.88 41.03
C HIS A 854 -30.42 8.24 40.16
N PRO A 855 -31.63 8.02 40.70
CA PRO A 855 -32.75 7.57 39.90
C PRO A 855 -33.11 8.58 38.81
N VAL A 856 -33.38 8.10 37.59
CA VAL A 856 -33.86 8.93 36.47
C VAL A 856 -35.30 8.56 36.16
N ALA A 857 -36.20 9.53 36.16
CA ALA A 857 -37.58 9.27 35.74
C ALA A 857 -37.67 9.08 34.21
N PHE A 858 -38.56 8.20 33.76
CA PHE A 858 -38.78 7.95 32.33
C PHE A 858 -39.05 9.23 31.53
N GLU A 859 -39.84 10.16 32.08
CA GLU A 859 -40.13 11.47 31.46
C GLU A 859 -38.87 12.32 31.28
N GLN A 860 -37.90 12.26 32.22
CA GLN A 860 -36.62 12.96 32.10
C GLN A 860 -35.76 12.34 31.00
N ALA A 861 -35.72 11.01 30.93
CA ALA A 861 -35.03 10.28 29.87
C ALA A 861 -35.62 10.60 28.48
N GLU A 862 -36.95 10.59 28.33
CA GLU A 862 -37.61 11.02 27.09
C GLU A 862 -37.32 12.48 26.76
N ALA A 863 -37.34 13.37 27.74
CA ALA A 863 -37.01 14.78 27.54
C ALA A 863 -35.55 14.99 27.12
N ALA A 864 -34.62 14.12 27.51
CA ALA A 864 -33.23 14.16 27.07
C ALA A 864 -33.07 13.71 25.62
N TYR A 865 -33.73 12.62 25.21
CA TYR A 865 -33.79 12.24 23.79
C TYR A 865 -34.49 13.31 22.94
N ALA A 866 -35.59 13.88 23.43
CA ALA A 866 -36.31 14.96 22.74
C ALA A 866 -35.47 16.25 22.60
N ARG A 867 -34.50 16.47 23.50
CA ARG A 867 -33.54 17.59 23.45
C ARG A 867 -32.48 17.44 22.36
N LEU A 868 -32.17 16.22 21.91
CA LEU A 868 -31.41 16.02 20.67
C LEU A 868 -32.15 16.60 19.45
N GLY A 869 -33.47 16.80 19.56
CA GLY A 869 -34.28 17.61 18.67
C GLY A 869 -34.84 16.88 17.45
N ASP A 870 -35.87 17.47 16.85
CA ASP A 870 -36.30 17.14 15.50
C ASP A 870 -35.20 17.59 14.53
N VAL A 871 -34.68 16.67 13.71
CA VAL A 871 -33.60 16.90 12.74
C VAL A 871 -33.80 18.19 11.95
N HIS A 872 -35.05 18.48 11.57
CA HIS A 872 -35.40 19.68 10.83
C HIS A 872 -35.28 20.96 11.66
N ARG A 873 -35.59 20.93 12.95
CA ARG A 873 -35.48 22.10 13.84
C ARG A 873 -34.02 22.37 14.24
N VAL A 874 -33.25 21.30 14.47
CA VAL A 874 -31.82 21.39 14.82
C VAL A 874 -31.00 21.91 13.64
N ALA A 875 -31.29 21.45 12.41
CA ALA A 875 -30.65 21.98 11.21
C ALA A 875 -30.89 23.47 10.98
N LEU A 876 -32.01 24.01 11.46
CA LEU A 876 -32.38 25.42 11.26
C LEU A 876 -31.94 26.34 12.41
N THR A 877 -31.58 25.82 13.59
CA THR A 877 -31.36 26.64 14.80
C THR A 877 -30.22 26.19 15.73
N GLY A 878 -29.57 25.05 15.46
CA GLY A 878 -28.50 24.47 16.30
C GLY A 878 -27.08 24.82 15.85
N SER A 879 -26.07 24.41 16.64
CA SER A 879 -24.65 24.50 16.27
C SER A 879 -24.29 23.49 15.16
N LEU A 880 -23.20 23.73 14.42
CA LEU A 880 -22.70 22.80 13.40
C LEU A 880 -22.48 21.39 13.99
N ASN A 881 -21.97 21.29 15.23
CA ASN A 881 -21.84 20.01 15.91
C ASN A 881 -23.19 19.37 16.27
N GLN A 882 -24.21 20.14 16.67
CA GLN A 882 -25.56 19.60 16.88
C GLN A 882 -26.18 19.07 15.58
N PHE A 883 -25.93 19.73 14.46
CA PHE A 883 -26.34 19.25 13.15
C PHE A 883 -25.60 17.95 12.77
N LEU A 884 -24.28 17.92 12.90
CA LEU A 884 -23.44 16.74 12.60
C LEU A 884 -23.84 15.52 13.46
N ASP A 885 -24.12 15.72 14.76
CA ASP A 885 -24.60 14.66 15.67
C ASP A 885 -25.91 14.00 15.22
N THR A 886 -26.72 14.76 14.47
CA THR A 886 -28.07 14.35 14.07
C THR A 886 -28.08 13.75 12.67
N VAL A 887 -27.16 14.19 11.80
CA VAL A 887 -27.13 13.85 10.37
C VAL A 887 -26.10 12.77 10.04
N LEU A 888 -24.96 12.72 10.73
CA LEU A 888 -23.97 11.66 10.56
C LEU A 888 -24.57 10.35 11.07
N GLY A 889 -24.88 9.41 10.17
CA GLY A 889 -25.43 8.08 10.50
C GLY A 889 -26.87 7.82 10.09
N MET A 890 -27.61 8.83 9.64
CA MET A 890 -28.84 8.58 8.86
C MET A 890 -28.45 8.13 7.46
N PRO A 891 -29.22 7.23 6.80
CA PRO A 891 -29.07 7.03 5.36
C PRO A 891 -29.09 8.40 4.67
N PRO A 892 -28.30 8.63 3.62
CA PRO A 892 -28.35 9.88 2.87
C PRO A 892 -29.79 10.11 2.42
N ARG A 893 -30.40 11.19 2.92
CA ARG A 893 -31.79 11.53 2.61
C ARG A 893 -31.86 12.97 2.18
N ARG A 894 -32.31 13.15 0.93
CA ARG A 894 -32.60 14.42 0.25
C ARG A 894 -33.38 15.45 1.09
N TYR A 895 -34.17 15.04 2.10
CA TYR A 895 -34.83 15.98 3.02
C TYR A 895 -33.86 16.77 3.91
N VAL A 896 -32.66 16.22 4.19
CA VAL A 896 -31.62 16.89 4.98
C VAL A 896 -30.99 18.01 4.16
N LEU A 897 -30.76 17.76 2.86
CA LEU A 897 -30.31 18.77 1.92
C LEU A 897 -31.35 19.90 1.80
N ASP A 898 -32.64 19.61 1.73
CA ASP A 898 -33.68 20.66 1.74
C ASP A 898 -33.72 21.47 3.03
N ALA A 899 -33.53 20.82 4.18
CA ALA A 899 -33.44 21.51 5.46
C ALA A 899 -32.19 22.42 5.53
N ALA A 900 -31.07 21.98 4.98
CA ALA A 900 -29.85 22.77 4.86
C ALA A 900 -30.05 24.01 3.97
N LEU A 901 -30.61 23.82 2.76
CA LEU A 901 -30.89 24.89 1.80
C LEU A 901 -31.91 25.91 2.35
N ALA A 902 -32.84 25.48 3.19
CA ALA A 902 -33.81 26.34 3.86
C ALA A 902 -33.25 27.08 5.10
N ASN A 903 -32.00 26.84 5.51
CA ASN A 903 -31.43 27.44 6.71
C ASN A 903 -31.33 28.99 6.57
N PRO A 904 -31.90 29.77 7.49
CA PRO A 904 -31.91 31.24 7.41
C PRO A 904 -30.54 31.87 7.73
N ASP A 905 -29.58 31.12 8.25
CA ASP A 905 -28.19 31.57 8.37
C ASP A 905 -27.44 31.25 7.07
N PRO A 906 -26.98 32.26 6.30
CA PRO A 906 -26.29 32.04 5.03
C PRO A 906 -25.03 31.19 5.13
N ARG A 907 -24.32 31.30 6.25
CA ARG A 907 -23.08 30.57 6.47
C ARG A 907 -23.36 29.10 6.74
N ASN A 908 -24.27 28.80 7.67
CA ASN A 908 -24.65 27.43 7.98
C ASN A 908 -25.33 26.75 6.79
N ARG A 909 -26.16 27.48 6.03
CA ARG A 909 -26.77 26.98 4.79
C ARG A 909 -25.71 26.48 3.81
N ALA A 910 -24.72 27.32 3.52
CA ALA A 910 -23.67 26.98 2.58
C ALA A 910 -22.81 25.82 3.09
N GLU A 911 -22.34 25.91 4.34
CA GLU A 911 -21.44 24.92 4.95
C GLU A 911 -22.09 23.53 5.00
N ILE A 912 -23.37 23.45 5.37
CA ILE A 912 -24.09 22.18 5.46
C ILE A 912 -24.44 21.64 4.07
N ALA A 913 -24.93 22.48 3.17
CA ALA A 913 -25.33 22.03 1.85
C ALA A 913 -24.13 21.56 1.01
N PHE A 914 -22.96 22.20 1.14
CA PHE A 914 -21.73 21.71 0.50
C PHE A 914 -21.28 20.37 1.09
N LEU A 915 -21.30 20.20 2.41
CA LEU A 915 -20.98 18.93 3.06
C LEU A 915 -21.84 17.77 2.52
N LEU A 916 -23.14 18.01 2.33
CA LEU A 916 -24.06 16.99 1.84
C LEU A 916 -23.87 16.69 0.34
N LEU A 917 -23.40 17.66 -0.44
CA LEU A 917 -23.23 17.52 -1.89
C LEU A 917 -21.85 16.96 -2.29
N ASP A 918 -20.92 16.76 -1.35
CA ASP A 918 -19.58 16.23 -1.59
C ASP A 918 -19.55 14.68 -1.62
N ASP A 919 -20.51 14.03 -0.95
CA ASP A 919 -20.69 12.56 -0.93
C ASP A 919 -21.62 12.12 -2.09
N LEU A 920 -21.15 12.34 -3.32
CA LEU A 920 -21.94 12.20 -4.55
C LEU A 920 -22.42 10.76 -4.83
N ASP A 921 -21.73 9.75 -4.30
CA ASP A 921 -22.09 8.33 -4.53
C ASP A 921 -23.37 7.92 -3.77
N ASP A 922 -23.78 8.71 -2.76
CA ASP A 922 -24.86 8.36 -1.83
C ASP A 922 -26.04 9.35 -1.86
N LEU A 923 -25.91 10.55 -2.48
CA LEU A 923 -26.96 11.57 -2.55
C LEU A 923 -27.43 11.92 -3.99
N ASP A 924 -28.63 11.45 -4.37
CA ASP A 924 -29.28 11.83 -5.63
C ASP A 924 -30.14 13.12 -5.48
N ALA A 925 -29.64 14.25 -5.99
CA ALA A 925 -30.37 15.53 -5.97
C ALA A 925 -31.43 15.67 -7.06
N SER A 926 -31.54 14.70 -7.99
CA SER A 926 -32.55 14.66 -9.06
C SER A 926 -33.93 14.23 -8.56
N VAL A 927 -33.99 13.45 -7.47
CA VAL A 927 -35.24 12.95 -6.89
C VAL A 927 -36.00 14.06 -6.17
N GLN A 928 -37.21 14.35 -6.63
CA GLN A 928 -38.11 15.32 -6.01
C GLN A 928 -38.94 14.67 -4.89
N LEU A 929 -38.72 15.09 -3.64
CA LEU A 929 -39.45 14.58 -2.46
C LEU A 929 -40.61 15.49 -2.00
N SER A 930 -40.63 16.74 -2.46
CA SER A 930 -41.69 17.72 -2.19
C SER A 930 -42.21 18.30 -3.50
N HIS A 931 -43.17 19.23 -3.42
CA HIS A 931 -43.60 19.98 -4.61
C HIS A 931 -42.52 20.96 -5.11
N LEU A 932 -41.45 21.20 -4.34
CA LEU A 932 -40.31 22.04 -4.67
C LEU A 932 -39.07 21.19 -5.03
N THR A 933 -38.30 21.67 -6.01
CA THR A 933 -36.95 21.17 -6.32
C THR A 933 -35.91 21.76 -5.34
N PRO A 934 -34.70 21.20 -5.21
CA PRO A 934 -33.66 21.77 -4.33
C PRO A 934 -33.37 23.23 -4.65
N ILE A 935 -33.36 23.57 -5.94
CA ILE A 935 -33.16 24.92 -6.45
C ILE A 935 -34.29 25.85 -5.97
N ASN A 936 -35.54 25.39 -6.03
CA ASN A 936 -36.68 26.17 -5.57
C ASN A 936 -36.62 26.38 -4.04
N VAL A 937 -36.17 25.37 -3.27
CA VAL A 937 -35.96 25.50 -1.81
C VAL A 937 -34.89 26.54 -1.49
N LEU A 938 -33.74 26.50 -2.18
CA LEU A 938 -32.69 27.52 -2.03
C LEU A 938 -33.22 28.94 -2.33
N PHE A 939 -34.00 29.10 -3.39
CA PHE A 939 -34.53 30.40 -3.80
C PHE A 939 -35.70 30.91 -2.95
N GLU A 940 -36.38 30.04 -2.20
CA GLU A 940 -37.41 30.46 -1.23
C GLU A 940 -36.76 31.08 0.02
N ASN A 941 -35.47 30.80 0.25
CA ASN A 941 -34.76 31.27 1.42
C ASN A 941 -34.81 32.80 1.55
N PRO A 942 -35.28 33.35 2.70
CA PRO A 942 -35.40 34.79 2.90
C PRO A 942 -34.04 35.52 2.95
N THR A 943 -32.94 34.79 3.14
CA THR A 943 -31.58 35.32 3.28
C THR A 943 -30.68 34.97 2.09
N LEU A 944 -31.27 34.68 0.93
CA LEU A 944 -30.54 34.41 -0.32
C LEU A 944 -29.59 35.56 -0.65
N GLY A 945 -28.30 35.25 -0.80
CA GLY A 945 -27.21 36.20 -1.05
C GLY A 945 -26.31 35.77 -2.21
N ALA A 946 -25.31 36.58 -2.56
CA ALA A 946 -24.46 36.34 -3.74
C ALA A 946 -23.64 35.05 -3.64
N ASP A 947 -23.24 34.69 -2.41
CA ASP A 947 -22.42 33.51 -2.12
C ASP A 947 -23.19 32.19 -2.36
N ASP A 948 -24.52 32.21 -2.35
CA ASP A 948 -25.36 31.04 -2.66
C ASP A 948 -25.28 30.63 -4.14
N ARG A 949 -24.65 31.43 -5.01
CA ARG A 949 -24.43 31.08 -6.43
C ARG A 949 -23.63 29.79 -6.57
N LEU A 950 -22.62 29.58 -5.71
CA LEU A 950 -21.82 28.36 -5.72
C LEU A 950 -22.64 27.12 -5.32
N LEU A 951 -23.59 27.28 -4.39
CA LEU A 951 -24.53 26.21 -4.03
C LEU A 951 -25.43 25.83 -5.20
N LEU A 952 -25.97 26.82 -5.93
CA LEU A 952 -26.76 26.57 -7.12
C LEU A 952 -25.96 25.74 -8.15
N ILE A 953 -24.70 26.08 -8.37
CA ILE A 953 -23.81 25.37 -9.30
C ILE A 953 -23.64 23.91 -8.87
N ARG A 954 -23.33 23.66 -7.59
CA ARG A 954 -23.16 22.29 -7.06
C ARG A 954 -24.45 21.48 -7.10
N LEU A 955 -25.60 22.10 -6.84
CA LEU A 955 -26.89 21.43 -6.98
C LEU A 955 -27.14 20.95 -8.41
N LEU A 956 -26.82 21.78 -9.40
CA LEU A 956 -26.95 21.43 -10.82
C LEU A 956 -25.97 20.31 -11.21
N GLU A 957 -24.73 20.34 -10.72
CA GLU A 957 -23.74 19.27 -10.90
C GLU A 957 -24.20 17.94 -10.27
N ALA A 958 -24.88 18.00 -9.13
CA ALA A 958 -25.49 16.84 -8.46
C ALA A 958 -26.83 16.38 -9.09
N GLY A 959 -27.24 16.94 -10.24
CA GLY A 959 -28.42 16.50 -11.00
C GLY A 959 -29.75 17.16 -10.61
N ALA A 960 -29.74 18.26 -9.84
CA ALA A 960 -30.97 18.99 -9.49
C ALA A 960 -31.67 19.57 -10.72
N GLN A 961 -32.96 19.27 -10.90
CA GLN A 961 -33.75 19.81 -12.02
C GLN A 961 -34.15 21.28 -11.79
N ALA A 962 -33.85 22.15 -12.77
CA ALA A 962 -34.34 23.51 -12.80
C ALA A 962 -35.73 23.56 -13.45
N GLY A 963 -36.79 23.50 -12.64
CA GLY A 963 -38.16 23.49 -13.17
C GLY A 963 -39.24 23.70 -12.10
N PRO A 964 -40.53 23.76 -12.49
CA PRO A 964 -41.65 24.09 -11.59
C PRO A 964 -42.05 22.97 -10.61
N GLY A 965 -41.27 21.90 -10.44
CA GLY A 965 -41.52 20.80 -9.50
C GLY A 965 -42.75 19.90 -9.81
N LEU A 966 -43.00 18.88 -8.98
CA LEU A 966 -44.00 17.80 -9.17
C LEU A 966 -45.49 18.24 -9.21
N GLY A 967 -45.81 19.53 -9.07
CA GLY A 967 -47.18 20.06 -9.12
C GLY A 967 -47.48 20.96 -10.33
N GLY A 968 -46.51 21.18 -11.21
CA GLY A 968 -46.64 22.07 -12.36
C GLY A 968 -46.77 23.56 -12.00
N PRO A 969 -46.99 24.44 -12.99
CA PRO A 969 -46.90 25.91 -12.89
C PRO A 969 -47.74 26.60 -11.80
N GLY A 970 -48.67 25.89 -11.16
CA GLY A 970 -49.57 26.43 -10.13
C GLY A 970 -49.31 25.99 -8.70
N VAL A 971 -48.34 25.10 -8.46
CA VAL A 971 -48.00 24.62 -7.12
C VAL A 971 -46.59 25.03 -6.73
N ALA A 972 -45.63 24.92 -7.65
CA ALA A 972 -44.28 25.47 -7.49
C ALA A 972 -43.93 26.34 -8.70
N ARG A 973 -43.23 27.44 -8.44
CA ARG A 973 -42.89 28.44 -9.48
C ARG A 973 -41.63 27.99 -10.20
N HIS A 974 -41.57 28.25 -11.50
CA HIS A 974 -40.32 28.15 -12.24
C HIS A 974 -39.22 28.99 -11.54
N PRO A 975 -37.98 28.50 -11.36
CA PRO A 975 -36.94 29.19 -10.58
C PRO A 975 -36.73 30.66 -10.99
N ILE A 976 -36.76 30.94 -12.30
CA ILE A 976 -36.67 32.32 -12.84
C ILE A 976 -37.89 33.18 -12.48
N VAL A 977 -39.10 32.62 -12.47
CA VAL A 977 -40.33 33.33 -12.03
C VAL A 977 -40.28 33.62 -10.53
N GLN A 978 -39.70 32.69 -9.75
CA GLN A 978 -39.48 32.84 -8.32
C GLN A 978 -38.49 33.96 -8.00
N LEU A 979 -37.32 33.99 -8.68
CA LEU A 979 -36.35 35.08 -8.56
C LEU A 979 -36.92 36.41 -9.03
N ALA A 980 -37.64 36.44 -10.16
CA ALA A 980 -38.23 37.67 -10.70
C ALA A 980 -39.21 38.34 -9.72
N GLY A 981 -39.95 37.54 -8.94
CA GLY A 981 -40.92 38.01 -7.94
C GLY A 981 -40.34 38.34 -6.56
N ARG A 982 -39.03 38.18 -6.34
CA ARG A 982 -38.36 38.52 -5.08
C ARG A 982 -38.04 40.00 -5.00
N ASP A 983 -38.12 40.61 -3.82
CA ASP A 983 -37.66 41.98 -3.58
C ASP A 983 -36.11 42.07 -3.46
N LEU A 984 -35.40 41.64 -4.52
CA LEU A 984 -33.93 41.64 -4.62
C LEU A 984 -33.48 42.49 -5.83
N ASP A 985 -32.27 43.04 -5.78
CA ASP A 985 -31.69 43.80 -6.89
C ASP A 985 -31.33 42.91 -8.08
N ASP A 986 -31.48 43.45 -9.31
CA ASP A 986 -31.14 42.72 -10.54
C ASP A 986 -29.68 42.24 -10.54
N ALA A 987 -28.74 43.03 -10.01
CA ALA A 987 -27.34 42.66 -9.88
C ALA A 987 -27.09 41.40 -9.02
N LEU A 988 -27.99 41.08 -8.09
CA LEU A 988 -27.94 39.85 -7.29
C LEU A 988 -28.58 38.67 -8.03
N ILE A 989 -29.62 38.91 -8.83
CA ILE A 989 -30.39 37.89 -9.55
C ILE A 989 -29.66 37.42 -10.82
N GLU A 990 -29.02 38.34 -11.54
CA GLU A 990 -28.35 38.11 -12.82
C GLU A 990 -27.37 36.92 -12.79
N PRO A 991 -26.48 36.77 -11.78
CA PRO A 991 -25.55 35.63 -11.74
C PRO A 991 -26.24 34.27 -11.53
N PHE A 992 -27.36 34.22 -10.80
CA PHE A 992 -28.14 32.98 -10.62
C PHE A 992 -28.83 32.59 -11.92
N VAL A 993 -29.44 33.55 -12.61
CA VAL A 993 -30.15 33.29 -13.87
C VAL A 993 -29.18 32.89 -14.98
N HIS A 994 -28.02 33.54 -15.06
CA HIS A 994 -26.96 33.11 -15.97
C HIS A 994 -26.54 31.65 -15.71
N SER A 995 -26.32 31.27 -14.44
CA SER A 995 -25.91 29.89 -14.09
C SER A 995 -27.00 28.86 -14.43
N LEU A 996 -28.28 29.21 -14.26
CA LEU A 996 -29.42 28.38 -14.66
C LEU A 996 -29.55 28.21 -16.17
N LEU A 997 -29.34 29.28 -16.94
CA LEU A 997 -29.41 29.23 -18.41
C LEU A 997 -28.28 28.41 -19.02
N MET A 998 -27.08 28.48 -18.43
CA MET A 998 -25.90 27.75 -18.91
C MET A 998 -25.89 26.28 -18.55
N ARG A 999 -26.46 25.89 -17.40
CA ARG A 999 -26.28 24.55 -16.82
C ARG A 999 -27.59 23.80 -16.49
N GLY A 1000 -28.75 24.45 -16.55
CA GLY A 1000 -30.00 23.94 -15.98
C GLY A 1000 -31.04 23.37 -16.94
N GLU A 1001 -30.74 23.14 -18.22
CA GLU A 1001 -31.68 22.61 -19.24
C GLU A 1001 -33.10 23.22 -19.17
N LEU A 1002 -33.21 24.54 -19.39
CA LEU A 1002 -34.46 25.29 -19.23
C LEU A 1002 -35.20 25.51 -20.57
N ASP A 1003 -36.49 25.17 -20.62
CA ASP A 1003 -37.41 25.63 -21.69
C ASP A 1003 -38.11 26.93 -21.29
N LEU A 1004 -37.57 28.06 -21.74
CA LEU A 1004 -38.12 29.40 -21.48
C LEU A 1004 -39.46 29.67 -22.19
N THR A 1005 -39.85 28.83 -23.14
CA THR A 1005 -41.05 29.00 -23.97
C THR A 1005 -42.22 28.14 -23.50
N ALA A 1006 -41.97 27.13 -22.67
CA ALA A 1006 -43.00 26.35 -22.01
C ALA A 1006 -43.87 27.21 -21.06
N PRO A 1007 -45.16 26.88 -20.90
CA PRO A 1007 -46.02 27.53 -19.90
C PRO A 1007 -45.45 27.37 -18.49
N ALA A 1008 -45.09 28.50 -17.87
CA ALA A 1008 -44.44 28.54 -16.55
C ALA A 1008 -45.34 29.12 -15.45
N LEU A 1009 -46.53 29.62 -15.80
CA LEU A 1009 -47.56 30.11 -14.88
C LEU A 1009 -48.92 29.43 -15.09
N PRO A 1010 -49.83 29.46 -14.09
CA PRO A 1010 -51.17 28.84 -14.17
C PRO A 1010 -52.07 29.44 -15.26
N ASP A 1011 -51.78 30.68 -15.65
CA ASP A 1011 -52.50 31.42 -16.69
C ASP A 1011 -51.97 31.14 -18.11
N GLY A 1012 -51.02 30.21 -18.25
CA GLY A 1012 -50.46 29.78 -19.52
C GLY A 1012 -49.33 30.65 -20.06
N ARG A 1013 -48.92 31.71 -19.34
CA ARG A 1013 -47.77 32.54 -19.74
C ARG A 1013 -46.45 31.77 -19.59
N SER A 1014 -45.54 32.00 -20.53
CA SER A 1014 -44.15 31.55 -20.43
C SER A 1014 -43.34 32.44 -19.47
N VAL A 1015 -42.14 31.99 -19.08
CA VAL A 1015 -41.22 32.76 -18.21
C VAL A 1015 -40.93 34.14 -18.83
N LEU A 1016 -40.64 34.17 -20.13
CA LEU A 1016 -40.33 35.40 -20.84
C LEU A 1016 -41.53 36.36 -20.87
N ALA A 1017 -42.72 35.85 -21.18
CA ALA A 1017 -43.94 36.66 -21.23
C ALA A 1017 -44.31 37.25 -19.85
N TYR A 1018 -43.97 36.55 -18.77
CA TYR A 1018 -44.15 37.03 -17.41
C TYR A 1018 -43.18 38.17 -17.07
N VAL A 1019 -41.89 38.01 -17.37
CA VAL A 1019 -40.89 39.04 -17.08
C VAL A 1019 -41.09 40.28 -17.97
N GLU A 1020 -41.49 40.10 -19.22
CA GLU A 1020 -41.77 41.17 -20.17
C GLU A 1020 -42.99 42.03 -19.79
N ALA A 1021 -43.98 41.43 -19.11
CA ALA A 1021 -45.13 42.19 -18.59
C ALA A 1021 -44.71 43.27 -17.57
N GLY A 1022 -43.57 43.08 -16.88
CA GLY A 1022 -42.97 44.09 -16.00
C GLY A 1022 -43.78 44.41 -14.73
N GLU A 1023 -44.84 43.67 -14.43
CA GLU A 1023 -45.73 43.89 -13.30
C GLU A 1023 -45.34 43.02 -12.10
N PHE A 1024 -44.52 43.57 -11.19
CA PHE A 1024 -44.08 42.88 -9.97
C PHE A 1024 -44.54 43.61 -8.71
N ALA A 1025 -44.97 42.86 -7.68
CA ALA A 1025 -45.52 43.42 -6.44
C ALA A 1025 -44.54 44.31 -5.65
N HIS A 1026 -43.23 44.12 -5.84
CA HIS A 1026 -42.17 44.89 -5.18
C HIS A 1026 -41.74 46.15 -5.98
N GLY A 1027 -42.23 46.34 -7.21
CA GLY A 1027 -41.96 47.55 -8.01
C GLY A 1027 -40.52 47.75 -8.48
N ARG A 1028 -39.63 46.75 -8.36
CA ARG A 1028 -38.24 46.83 -8.89
C ARG A 1028 -38.22 46.54 -10.38
N SER A 1029 -37.30 47.20 -11.10
CA SER A 1029 -37.06 46.92 -12.52
C SER A 1029 -36.41 45.56 -12.70
N ARG A 1030 -36.84 44.80 -13.72
CA ARG A 1030 -36.24 43.52 -14.16
C ARG A 1030 -35.60 43.63 -15.55
N THR A 1031 -35.03 44.80 -15.86
CA THR A 1031 -34.48 45.08 -17.19
C THR A 1031 -33.25 44.22 -17.50
N GLY A 1032 -32.39 43.97 -16.51
CA GLY A 1032 -31.20 43.13 -16.68
C GLY A 1032 -31.58 41.66 -16.87
N LEU A 1033 -32.53 41.18 -16.04
CA LEU A 1033 -33.12 39.86 -16.20
C LEU A 1033 -33.79 39.67 -17.57
N LEU A 1034 -34.60 40.63 -18.02
CA LEU A 1034 -35.27 40.57 -19.32
C LEU A 1034 -34.27 40.55 -20.49
N ALA A 1035 -33.14 41.25 -20.36
CA ALA A 1035 -32.08 41.24 -21.37
C ALA A 1035 -31.46 39.84 -21.51
N GLN A 1036 -31.08 39.21 -20.39
CA GLN A 1036 -30.50 37.86 -20.38
C GLN A 1036 -31.45 36.79 -20.95
N LEU A 1037 -32.75 36.88 -20.63
CA LEU A 1037 -33.75 35.94 -21.16
C LEU A 1037 -33.97 36.09 -22.67
N ARG A 1038 -33.93 37.32 -23.19
CA ARG A 1038 -34.03 37.58 -24.64
C ARG A 1038 -32.79 37.12 -25.39
N GLU A 1039 -31.61 37.27 -24.77
CA GLU A 1039 -30.34 36.78 -25.32
C GLU A 1039 -30.33 35.26 -25.43
N ALA A 1040 -30.73 34.55 -24.37
CA ALA A 1040 -30.85 33.09 -24.37
C ALA A 1040 -31.87 32.57 -25.38
N GLN A 1041 -32.98 33.28 -25.62
CA GLN A 1041 -33.97 32.93 -26.65
C GLN A 1041 -33.44 33.15 -28.08
N GLY A 1042 -32.49 34.06 -28.26
CA GLY A 1042 -31.94 34.46 -29.56
C GLY A 1042 -30.89 33.49 -30.15
N GLY A 1043 -30.46 32.47 -29.40
CA GLY A 1043 -29.57 31.40 -29.87
C GLY A 1043 -28.11 31.80 -30.08
N PHE A 1044 -27.64 32.91 -29.51
CA PHE A 1044 -26.21 33.23 -29.52
C PHE A 1044 -25.49 32.50 -28.37
N PRO A 1045 -24.33 31.86 -28.61
CA PRO A 1045 -23.57 31.21 -27.55
C PRO A 1045 -23.00 32.29 -26.62
N PHE A 1046 -23.20 32.12 -25.30
CA PHE A 1046 -22.47 32.88 -24.29
C PHE A 1046 -20.98 32.46 -24.37
N GLU A 1047 -20.07 33.39 -24.65
CA GLU A 1047 -18.63 33.12 -24.51
C GLU A 1047 -18.27 32.96 -23.02
N PRO A 1048 -17.33 32.05 -22.68
CA PRO A 1048 -17.11 31.52 -21.33
C PRO A 1048 -16.64 32.53 -20.28
#